data_AF-B1B5Z7-F1
#
_entry.id   AF-B1B5Z7-F1
#
_cell.length_a   1.000
_cell.length_b   1.000
_cell.length_c   1.000
_cell.angle_alpha   90.00
_cell.angle_beta   90.00
_cell.angle_gamma   90.00
#
_symmetry.space_group_name_H-M   'P 1'
#
loop_
_entity.id
_entity.type
_entity.pdbx_description
1 polymer ?
#
loop_
_entity_poly.entity_id
_entity_poly.type
_entity_poly.pdbx_seq_one_letter_code
_entity_poly.pdbx_strand_id
1 'polypeptide(L)'
;GNVNSGEKDQQIKLLEEKFEEIKKKLNISDKYFGKQWYLFNKKNPGVDINVTGLWLEGITGKGVTVGVTDDGLYYKNEDLIQNYCAEGSYDFNTQTSDPSPKRSDDTHGTRCAGEIVAAKNTFCGVGVAYDAKVSGIRFLASVLSSWLEGKALSYRYDINDIYSCSWGPRDDGKTIEGVPYSAYNSIINGINLGRKGLGSIYVFGSGNGGYYDNCNYDGYVVSPYTITIGSIDVRGIRHYFSEQCSSVLASTYSGSIVTNARIYTTDVGEKGCSTVHSGSSASTPIAAGVIALVLSVRPNLTWHDIQGLIVESAVPFSLDYPGWEKLPSGRYYHYYFGYGKLDAYRMVEAARNFKHLNPQARFSVPMIIVNKKFSENNGHITDKFNLIKAYPDYYNFGKLERVSVTLYFQHAKRGSLEINITSPSGVTSMLTHRRLHDKNYGYVHWTFSTVKHWGEPIVGEWTIDIEDQKIPNLDGEFYNWQLHFFGESADLTKTQSIVYPFITRSPSPIPGEPTVYLPTPSATISPSVSPQPTSESTSEPTPQPTPQPTPQPTSEPTSEPTSEPTSKPTPQPTPQPTSEPTSEPTSEPTSEPTPQPAPPQPAPPQPAPQPAPQPAPQPAPPQPAPPQPVPPQPVPPQPMPSRPAPPKPTPQPTSEPAPQPTSESTSEPTPRPPPQPTSEPTSEPTSEPTSEPSPQPTPQPVPQPAPQPAPPKPAPKPTPPKPAPKPTPPKPAPKPAPSKSSSKPTSTSSSFISSSTKTKTTTQK
;
A
#
# COMPACT_ATOMS: atom_id res chain seq x y z
N GLY A 1 -27.28 -31.90 -11.98
CA GLY A 1 -27.86 -31.89 -13.34
C GLY A 1 -28.40 -30.52 -13.64
N ASN A 2 -29.54 -30.42 -14.31
CA ASN A 2 -29.92 -29.22 -15.08
C ASN A 2 -30.80 -28.20 -14.32
N VAL A 3 -30.84 -28.23 -12.99
CA VAL A 3 -31.63 -27.27 -12.20
C VAL A 3 -30.85 -25.96 -11.99
N ASN A 4 -29.58 -26.06 -11.57
CA ASN A 4 -28.73 -24.89 -11.26
C ASN A 4 -28.37 -23.99 -12.47
N SER A 5 -28.56 -24.44 -13.72
CA SER A 5 -28.25 -23.59 -14.89
C SER A 5 -29.28 -22.48 -15.06
N GLY A 6 -30.58 -22.80 -15.05
CA GLY A 6 -31.64 -21.81 -15.24
C GLY A 6 -31.66 -20.73 -14.15
N GLU A 7 -31.41 -21.10 -12.90
CA GLU A 7 -31.29 -20.15 -11.78
C GLU A 7 -30.09 -19.20 -11.96
N LYS A 8 -28.95 -19.71 -12.43
CA LYS A 8 -27.76 -18.89 -12.69
C LYS A 8 -27.95 -17.97 -13.90
N ASP A 9 -28.55 -18.47 -14.97
CA ASP A 9 -28.81 -17.68 -16.18
C ASP A 9 -29.83 -16.56 -15.90
N GLN A 10 -30.84 -16.84 -15.06
CA GLN A 10 -31.77 -15.84 -14.54
C GLN A 10 -31.06 -14.80 -13.63
N GLN A 11 -30.15 -15.23 -12.76
CA GLN A 11 -29.37 -14.33 -11.91
C GLN A 11 -28.47 -13.39 -12.75
N ILE A 12 -27.81 -13.92 -13.78
CA ILE A 12 -27.00 -13.10 -14.71
C ILE A 12 -27.89 -12.07 -15.42
N LYS A 13 -29.03 -12.47 -15.96
CA LYS A 13 -29.98 -11.55 -16.62
C LYS A 13 -30.44 -10.41 -15.70
N LEU A 14 -30.75 -10.71 -14.43
CA LEU A 14 -31.10 -9.70 -13.43
C LEU A 14 -29.94 -8.73 -13.11
N LEU A 15 -28.70 -9.19 -13.15
CA LEU A 15 -27.52 -8.34 -12.99
C LEU A 15 -27.24 -7.48 -14.23
N GLU A 16 -27.52 -7.98 -15.43
CA GLU A 16 -27.43 -7.21 -16.67
C GLU A 16 -28.51 -6.11 -16.74
N GLU A 17 -29.75 -6.42 -16.36
CA GLU A 17 -30.84 -5.44 -16.22
C GLU A 17 -30.51 -4.37 -15.18
N LYS A 18 -30.04 -4.77 -13.99
CA LYS A 18 -29.58 -3.85 -12.94
C LYS A 18 -28.39 -2.99 -13.40
N PHE A 19 -27.46 -3.55 -14.17
CA PHE A 19 -26.31 -2.80 -14.68
C PHE A 19 -26.73 -1.67 -15.65
N GLU A 20 -27.59 -1.95 -16.62
CA GLU A 20 -28.05 -0.91 -17.54
C GLU A 20 -28.98 0.11 -16.83
N GLU A 21 -29.72 -0.29 -15.78
CA GLU A 21 -30.44 0.65 -14.90
C GLU A 21 -29.48 1.61 -14.17
N ILE A 22 -28.41 1.08 -13.54
CA ILE A 22 -27.37 1.87 -12.87
C ILE A 22 -26.70 2.83 -13.86
N LYS A 23 -26.25 2.30 -15.00
CA LYS A 23 -25.58 3.07 -16.06
C LYS A 23 -26.45 4.20 -16.58
N LYS A 24 -27.75 3.96 -16.76
CA LYS A 24 -28.74 4.99 -17.14
C LYS A 24 -28.97 6.01 -16.02
N LYS A 25 -29.15 5.59 -14.76
CA LYS A 25 -29.37 6.48 -13.61
C LYS A 25 -28.18 7.40 -13.34
N LEU A 26 -26.96 6.89 -13.51
CA LEU A 26 -25.72 7.65 -13.31
C LEU A 26 -25.29 8.44 -14.56
N ASN A 27 -25.95 8.23 -15.71
CA ASN A 27 -25.56 8.76 -17.02
C ASN A 27 -24.09 8.46 -17.35
N ILE A 28 -23.73 7.17 -17.31
CA ILE A 28 -22.40 6.65 -17.66
C ILE A 28 -22.43 6.20 -19.14
N SER A 29 -21.66 6.87 -20.00
CA SER A 29 -21.55 6.56 -21.44
C SER A 29 -20.24 5.85 -21.83
N ASP A 30 -19.37 5.67 -20.84
CA ASP A 30 -17.98 5.25 -20.92
C ASP A 30 -17.81 3.84 -21.53
N LYS A 31 -16.90 3.73 -22.50
CA LYS A 31 -16.79 2.62 -23.45
C LYS A 31 -16.53 1.26 -22.79
N TYR A 32 -15.77 1.23 -21.70
CA TYR A 32 -15.40 0.01 -20.99
C TYR A 32 -16.02 -0.13 -19.60
N PHE A 33 -16.92 0.77 -19.16
CA PHE A 33 -17.64 0.56 -17.88
C PHE A 33 -18.39 -0.79 -17.86
N GLY A 34 -18.99 -1.18 -19.00
CA GLY A 34 -19.59 -2.50 -19.20
C GLY A 34 -18.64 -3.70 -19.14
N LYS A 35 -17.34 -3.46 -18.94
CA LYS A 35 -16.25 -4.45 -18.81
C LYS A 35 -15.42 -4.31 -17.53
N GLN A 36 -15.56 -3.21 -16.77
CA GLN A 36 -14.92 -2.99 -15.46
C GLN A 36 -15.61 -3.86 -14.38
N TRP A 37 -15.43 -5.17 -14.49
CA TRP A 37 -16.05 -6.20 -13.64
C TRP A 37 -15.77 -6.01 -12.15
N TYR A 38 -14.64 -5.39 -11.79
CA TYR A 38 -14.25 -5.09 -10.42
C TYR A 38 -15.10 -3.96 -9.79
N LEU A 39 -15.77 -3.13 -10.59
CA LEU A 39 -16.70 -2.08 -10.14
C LEU A 39 -18.14 -2.60 -10.04
N PHE A 40 -18.54 -3.49 -10.96
CA PHE A 40 -19.82 -4.21 -10.94
C PHE A 40 -19.73 -5.52 -11.72
N ASN A 41 -19.91 -6.67 -11.05
CA ASN A 41 -19.73 -7.97 -11.68
C ASN A 41 -21.05 -8.62 -12.13
N LYS A 42 -21.36 -8.48 -13.43
CA LYS A 42 -22.54 -9.08 -14.07
C LYS A 42 -22.58 -10.62 -14.08
N LYS A 43 -21.45 -11.31 -13.83
CA LYS A 43 -21.33 -12.77 -13.98
C LYS A 43 -21.12 -13.52 -12.67
N ASN A 44 -20.32 -12.94 -11.77
CA ASN A 44 -19.98 -13.47 -10.46
C ASN A 44 -20.39 -12.44 -9.39
N PRO A 45 -21.68 -12.35 -9.00
CA PRO A 45 -22.13 -11.35 -8.03
C PRO A 45 -21.36 -11.44 -6.72
N GLY A 46 -20.95 -10.29 -6.18
CA GLY A 46 -20.10 -10.20 -4.99
C GLY A 46 -18.58 -10.31 -5.27
N VAL A 47 -18.18 -10.58 -6.52
CA VAL A 47 -16.77 -10.52 -6.97
C VAL A 47 -16.50 -9.18 -7.66
N ASP A 48 -16.81 -8.10 -6.93
CA ASP A 48 -16.56 -6.69 -7.23
C ASP A 48 -16.36 -5.93 -5.89
N ILE A 49 -15.96 -4.66 -5.95
CA ILE A 49 -15.76 -3.81 -4.77
C ILE A 49 -17.06 -3.21 -4.21
N ASN A 50 -18.24 -3.56 -4.75
CA ASN A 50 -19.53 -3.04 -4.30
C ASN A 50 -19.62 -1.49 -4.26
N VAL A 51 -19.17 -0.80 -5.32
CA VAL A 51 -19.13 0.68 -5.33
C VAL A 51 -20.41 1.35 -5.85
N THR A 52 -21.10 0.74 -6.82
CA THR A 52 -22.20 1.41 -7.56
C THR A 52 -23.36 1.94 -6.71
N GLY A 53 -23.58 1.37 -5.51
CA GLY A 53 -24.56 1.91 -4.55
C GLY A 53 -24.20 3.31 -4.04
N LEU A 54 -22.91 3.55 -3.77
CA LEU A 54 -22.42 4.86 -3.31
C LEU A 54 -22.56 5.92 -4.40
N TRP A 55 -22.26 5.56 -5.64
CA TRP A 55 -22.43 6.47 -6.78
C TRP A 55 -23.90 6.88 -6.98
N LEU A 56 -24.86 5.95 -6.74
CA LEU A 56 -26.30 6.26 -6.76
C LEU A 56 -26.74 7.19 -5.62
N GLU A 57 -26.01 7.19 -4.50
CA GLU A 57 -26.18 8.15 -3.39
C GLU A 57 -25.41 9.46 -3.61
N GLY A 58 -24.68 9.61 -4.72
CA GLY A 58 -23.86 10.79 -5.03
C GLY A 58 -22.51 10.84 -4.30
N ILE A 59 -22.05 9.71 -3.74
CA ILE A 59 -20.76 9.57 -3.06
C ILE A 59 -19.72 9.09 -4.07
N THR A 60 -18.85 10.00 -4.49
CA THR A 60 -18.00 9.86 -5.68
C THR A 60 -16.54 10.28 -5.47
N GLY A 61 -16.14 10.54 -4.22
CA GLY A 61 -14.76 10.94 -3.86
C GLY A 61 -14.50 12.45 -3.90
N LYS A 62 -15.51 13.24 -4.29
CA LYS A 62 -15.42 14.70 -4.41
C LYS A 62 -14.84 15.36 -3.16
N GLY A 63 -13.82 16.20 -3.36
CA GLY A 63 -13.17 16.97 -2.30
C GLY A 63 -11.94 16.31 -1.66
N VAL A 64 -11.54 15.13 -2.15
CA VAL A 64 -10.32 14.41 -1.74
C VAL A 64 -9.30 14.45 -2.89
N THR A 65 -8.00 14.53 -2.57
CA THR A 65 -6.92 14.43 -3.57
C THR A 65 -6.01 13.23 -3.32
N VAL A 66 -5.71 12.45 -4.36
CA VAL A 66 -4.82 11.29 -4.31
C VAL A 66 -3.54 11.56 -5.09
N GLY A 67 -2.39 11.56 -4.41
CA GLY A 67 -1.08 11.60 -5.05
C GLY A 67 -0.66 10.22 -5.53
N VAL A 68 -0.46 10.05 -6.84
CA VAL A 68 0.11 8.85 -7.44
C VAL A 68 1.63 9.05 -7.53
N THR A 69 2.36 8.36 -6.65
CA THR A 69 3.84 8.40 -6.58
C THR A 69 4.42 7.33 -7.49
N ASP A 70 4.89 7.69 -8.68
CA ASP A 70 5.14 6.69 -9.73
C ASP A 70 6.09 7.17 -10.86
N ASP A 71 6.02 6.57 -12.04
CA ASP A 71 6.77 6.89 -13.26
C ASP A 71 6.29 8.14 -14.03
N GLY A 72 5.03 8.55 -13.84
CA GLY A 72 4.43 9.73 -14.46
C GLY A 72 2.90 9.70 -14.48
N LEU A 73 2.29 10.87 -14.71
CA LEU A 73 0.84 11.01 -14.89
C LEU A 73 0.54 11.89 -16.11
N TYR A 74 0.03 11.27 -17.17
CA TYR A 74 -0.37 11.97 -18.40
C TYR A 74 -1.72 12.67 -18.21
N TYR A 75 -1.70 13.82 -17.53
CA TYR A 75 -2.93 14.54 -17.13
C TYR A 75 -3.75 15.12 -18.29
N LYS A 76 -3.22 15.11 -19.51
CA LYS A 76 -3.92 15.60 -20.72
C LYS A 76 -4.86 14.55 -21.34
N ASN A 77 -4.96 13.35 -20.77
CA ASN A 77 -5.95 12.36 -21.19
C ASN A 77 -7.39 12.85 -20.87
N GLU A 78 -8.35 12.60 -21.76
CA GLU A 78 -9.76 13.00 -21.59
C GLU A 78 -10.42 12.44 -20.32
N ASP A 79 -9.94 11.32 -19.77
CA ASP A 79 -10.37 10.76 -18.48
C ASP A 79 -9.79 11.51 -17.27
N LEU A 80 -8.60 12.11 -17.40
CA LEU A 80 -7.84 12.65 -16.26
C LEU A 80 -7.84 14.17 -16.18
N ILE A 81 -7.99 14.87 -17.30
CA ILE A 81 -7.82 16.34 -17.39
C ILE A 81 -8.79 17.12 -16.50
N GLN A 82 -10.01 16.61 -16.27
CA GLN A 82 -10.98 17.22 -15.36
C GLN A 82 -10.66 17.00 -13.88
N ASN A 83 -9.88 15.96 -13.55
CA ASN A 83 -9.56 15.52 -12.20
C ASN A 83 -8.09 15.76 -11.79
N TYR A 84 -7.25 16.27 -12.70
CA TYR A 84 -5.88 16.64 -12.40
C TYR A 84 -5.79 17.78 -11.37
N CYS A 85 -5.04 17.57 -10.29
CA CYS A 85 -4.60 18.60 -9.35
C CYS A 85 -3.14 18.98 -9.66
N ALA A 86 -2.96 20.01 -10.46
CA ALA A 86 -1.62 20.55 -10.75
C ALA A 86 -0.88 21.02 -9.48
N GLU A 87 -1.62 21.55 -8.49
CA GLU A 87 -1.01 22.13 -7.29
C GLU A 87 -0.39 21.09 -6.33
N GLY A 88 -0.87 19.84 -6.38
CA GLY A 88 -0.31 18.70 -5.65
C GLY A 88 0.68 17.85 -6.47
N SER A 89 0.99 18.25 -7.71
CA SER A 89 1.77 17.47 -8.68
C SER A 89 3.18 18.01 -8.94
N TYR A 90 4.14 17.12 -9.21
CA TYR A 90 5.52 17.47 -9.51
C TYR A 90 6.29 16.34 -10.21
N ASP A 91 7.29 16.69 -11.02
CA ASP A 91 8.31 15.78 -11.54
C ASP A 91 9.63 16.00 -10.79
N PHE A 92 9.97 15.08 -9.89
CA PHE A 92 11.21 15.08 -9.14
C PHE A 92 12.44 14.67 -9.96
N ASN A 93 12.24 14.02 -11.11
CA ASN A 93 13.33 13.62 -12.01
C ASN A 93 13.78 14.77 -12.92
N THR A 94 12.84 15.60 -13.40
CA THR A 94 13.14 16.79 -14.21
C THR A 94 13.13 18.10 -13.43
N GLN A 95 12.67 18.09 -12.17
CA GLN A 95 12.48 19.25 -11.31
C GLN A 95 11.49 20.29 -11.89
N THR A 96 10.40 19.81 -12.49
CA THR A 96 9.34 20.64 -13.11
C THR A 96 7.96 20.35 -12.53
N SER A 97 6.99 21.23 -12.78
CA SER A 97 5.57 21.02 -12.44
C SER A 97 4.80 20.18 -13.46
N ASP A 98 5.47 19.57 -14.45
CA ASP A 98 4.87 18.73 -15.48
C ASP A 98 5.17 17.23 -15.20
N PRO A 99 4.31 16.50 -14.45
CA PRO A 99 4.50 15.10 -14.13
C PRO A 99 4.27 14.14 -15.31
N SER A 100 4.04 14.67 -16.52
CA SER A 100 3.81 13.86 -17.72
C SER A 100 4.95 12.86 -17.93
N PRO A 101 4.64 11.61 -18.30
CA PRO A 101 5.59 10.65 -18.88
C PRO A 101 6.59 11.29 -19.84
N LYS A 102 7.86 10.89 -19.74
CA LYS A 102 8.94 11.35 -20.64
C LYS A 102 9.54 10.21 -21.47
N ARG A 103 9.37 8.96 -21.02
CA ARG A 103 9.79 7.73 -21.73
C ARG A 103 8.57 6.99 -22.30
N SER A 104 8.80 6.04 -23.21
CA SER A 104 7.74 5.20 -23.78
C SER A 104 7.24 4.10 -22.83
N ASP A 105 8.01 3.76 -21.80
CA ASP A 105 7.65 2.81 -20.75
C ASP A 105 7.04 3.46 -19.49
N ASP A 106 7.18 4.79 -19.33
CA ASP A 106 6.53 5.62 -18.29
C ASP A 106 4.97 5.60 -18.45
N THR A 107 4.33 4.50 -18.09
CA THR A 107 2.90 4.23 -18.36
C THR A 107 2.11 3.82 -17.12
N HIS A 108 2.80 3.53 -16.02
CA HIS A 108 2.28 2.83 -14.86
C HIS A 108 1.44 3.75 -13.96
N GLY A 109 1.96 4.94 -13.61
CA GLY A 109 1.24 5.93 -12.82
C GLY A 109 -0.01 6.47 -13.51
N THR A 110 0.00 6.54 -14.84
CA THR A 110 -1.18 6.96 -15.63
C THR A 110 -2.30 5.91 -15.58
N ARG A 111 -1.96 4.62 -15.59
CA ARG A 111 -2.92 3.51 -15.42
C ARG A 111 -3.50 3.46 -14.00
N CYS A 112 -2.65 3.64 -12.99
CA CYS A 112 -3.07 3.74 -11.59
C CYS A 112 -4.01 4.94 -11.37
N ALA A 113 -3.70 6.10 -11.94
CA ALA A 113 -4.53 7.30 -11.86
C ALA A 113 -5.95 7.09 -12.43
N GLY A 114 -6.06 6.37 -13.55
CA GLY A 114 -7.35 6.06 -14.17
C GLY A 114 -8.25 5.19 -13.28
N GLU A 115 -7.69 4.20 -12.57
CA GLU A 115 -8.48 3.36 -11.65
C GLU A 115 -9.03 4.16 -10.47
N ILE A 116 -8.31 5.19 -10.02
CA ILE A 116 -8.76 6.07 -8.94
C ILE A 116 -9.82 7.05 -9.46
N VAL A 117 -9.51 7.85 -10.49
CA VAL A 117 -10.29 9.07 -10.84
C VAL A 117 -10.71 9.22 -12.31
N ALA A 118 -10.63 8.21 -13.17
CA ALA A 118 -11.06 8.37 -14.57
C ALA A 118 -12.50 8.92 -14.63
N ALA A 119 -12.63 10.11 -15.22
CA ALA A 119 -13.83 10.92 -15.16
C ALA A 119 -14.93 10.32 -16.04
N LYS A 120 -16.15 10.26 -15.51
CA LYS A 120 -17.33 9.77 -16.24
C LYS A 120 -17.61 10.64 -17.49
N ASN A 121 -17.27 10.12 -18.66
CA ASN A 121 -17.27 10.82 -19.93
C ASN A 121 -17.84 9.90 -21.05
N THR A 122 -17.22 9.86 -22.24
CA THR A 122 -17.55 8.92 -23.34
C THR A 122 -16.37 8.04 -23.75
N PHE A 123 -15.26 8.14 -23.01
CA PHE A 123 -13.96 7.59 -23.33
C PHE A 123 -13.70 6.28 -22.56
N CYS A 124 -12.56 6.06 -21.89
CA CYS A 124 -12.15 4.68 -21.57
C CYS A 124 -13.10 3.97 -20.60
N GLY A 125 -13.26 4.49 -19.40
CA GLY A 125 -13.93 3.83 -18.28
C GLY A 125 -13.91 4.74 -17.05
N VAL A 126 -14.57 4.31 -15.98
CA VAL A 126 -14.82 5.15 -14.81
C VAL A 126 -13.92 4.76 -13.65
N GLY A 127 -13.31 5.72 -12.96
CA GLY A 127 -12.53 5.49 -11.74
C GLY A 127 -13.41 5.19 -10.53
N VAL A 128 -12.87 4.51 -9.52
CA VAL A 128 -13.58 4.18 -8.26
C VAL A 128 -14.17 5.44 -7.61
N ALA A 129 -13.40 6.54 -7.64
CA ALA A 129 -13.69 7.84 -7.06
C ALA A 129 -13.64 8.94 -8.14
N TYR A 130 -14.50 8.82 -9.16
CA TYR A 130 -14.46 9.64 -10.39
C TYR A 130 -14.68 11.16 -10.23
N ASP A 131 -15.02 11.68 -9.05
CA ASP A 131 -15.05 13.14 -8.77
C ASP A 131 -13.92 13.58 -7.80
N ALA A 132 -13.11 12.65 -7.29
CA ALA A 132 -11.88 12.97 -6.56
C ALA A 132 -10.84 13.59 -7.51
N LYS A 133 -9.80 14.20 -6.94
CA LYS A 133 -8.67 14.74 -7.70
C LYS A 133 -7.45 13.82 -7.60
N VAL A 134 -6.61 13.86 -8.64
CA VAL A 134 -5.36 13.10 -8.70
C VAL A 134 -4.18 14.02 -8.96
N SER A 135 -3.08 13.79 -8.25
CA SER A 135 -1.80 14.46 -8.47
C SER A 135 -0.78 13.47 -9.01
N GLY A 136 0.02 13.88 -9.99
CA GLY A 136 1.15 13.10 -10.49
C GLY A 136 2.41 13.46 -9.73
N ILE A 137 3.01 12.50 -9.03
CA ILE A 137 4.25 12.68 -8.29
C ILE A 137 5.31 11.78 -8.93
N ARG A 138 5.92 12.28 -10.01
CA ARG A 138 6.84 11.52 -10.86
C ARG A 138 8.23 11.45 -10.23
N PHE A 139 8.69 10.25 -9.91
CA PHE A 139 10.03 10.02 -9.35
C PHE A 139 10.65 8.66 -9.70
N LEU A 140 9.88 7.61 -10.05
CA LEU A 140 10.45 6.28 -10.34
C LEU A 140 11.30 6.21 -11.62
N ALA A 141 11.09 7.11 -12.57
CA ALA A 141 11.67 7.06 -13.91
C ALA A 141 13.16 7.50 -14.03
N SER A 142 13.92 7.59 -12.93
CA SER A 142 15.36 7.89 -12.95
C SER A 142 16.13 7.13 -11.85
N VAL A 143 17.42 7.45 -11.62
CA VAL A 143 18.21 6.86 -10.54
C VAL A 143 17.66 7.32 -9.19
N LEU A 144 16.91 6.43 -8.53
CA LEU A 144 16.33 6.70 -7.23
C LEU A 144 17.41 6.99 -6.18
N SER A 145 17.30 8.17 -5.58
CA SER A 145 17.95 8.46 -4.30
C SER A 145 16.87 8.55 -3.21
N SER A 146 17.20 8.04 -2.02
CA SER A 146 16.35 8.06 -0.82
C SER A 146 15.78 9.44 -0.47
N TRP A 147 16.43 10.51 -0.92
CA TRP A 147 16.01 11.89 -0.70
C TRP A 147 14.93 12.35 -1.69
N LEU A 148 14.99 11.94 -2.95
CA LEU A 148 13.91 12.19 -3.93
C LEU A 148 12.66 11.40 -3.54
N GLU A 149 12.83 10.16 -3.15
CA GLU A 149 11.76 9.26 -2.67
C GLU A 149 11.05 9.84 -1.43
N GLY A 150 11.80 10.29 -0.40
CA GLY A 150 11.21 10.97 0.76
C GLY A 150 10.54 12.31 0.42
N LYS A 151 11.08 13.06 -0.55
CA LYS A 151 10.40 14.25 -1.08
C LYS A 151 9.08 13.90 -1.76
N ALA A 152 9.02 12.85 -2.58
CA ALA A 152 7.79 12.39 -3.21
C ALA A 152 6.72 11.98 -2.18
N LEU A 153 7.11 11.17 -1.19
CA LEU A 153 6.25 10.71 -0.09
C LEU A 153 5.77 11.82 0.86
N SER A 154 6.34 13.04 0.79
CA SER A 154 5.87 14.19 1.57
C SER A 154 5.41 15.37 0.69
N TYR A 155 5.32 15.19 -0.63
CA TYR A 155 5.00 16.30 -1.52
C TYR A 155 3.54 16.74 -1.37
N ARG A 156 3.35 17.98 -0.95
CA ARG A 156 2.05 18.64 -0.74
C ARG A 156 1.07 17.83 0.10
N TYR A 157 1.50 17.35 1.28
CA TYR A 157 0.63 16.68 2.26
C TYR A 157 -0.50 17.58 2.81
N ASP A 158 -0.48 18.87 2.49
CA ASP A 158 -1.54 19.85 2.75
C ASP A 158 -2.68 19.78 1.72
N ILE A 159 -2.46 19.12 0.57
CA ILE A 159 -3.43 18.89 -0.52
C ILE A 159 -3.67 17.39 -0.75
N ASN A 160 -2.61 16.60 -0.88
CA ASN A 160 -2.67 15.17 -1.13
C ASN A 160 -3.09 14.43 0.16
N ASP A 161 -4.34 13.97 0.22
CA ASP A 161 -4.88 13.19 1.34
C ASP A 161 -4.27 11.78 1.38
N ILE A 162 -4.20 11.15 0.22
CA ILE A 162 -3.82 9.75 0.05
C ILE A 162 -2.63 9.68 -0.90
N TYR A 163 -1.64 8.87 -0.58
CA TYR A 163 -0.51 8.54 -1.44
C TYR A 163 -0.68 7.09 -1.91
N SER A 164 -0.84 6.90 -3.22
CA SER A 164 -0.94 5.59 -3.87
C SER A 164 0.45 5.18 -4.37
N CYS A 165 1.02 4.16 -3.74
CA CYS A 165 2.39 3.73 -3.92
C CYS A 165 2.43 2.30 -4.50
N SER A 166 2.42 2.21 -5.84
CA SER A 166 2.43 0.93 -6.57
C SER A 166 3.85 0.42 -6.84
N TRP A 167 4.75 0.57 -5.86
CA TRP A 167 6.19 0.30 -5.97
C TRP A 167 6.76 -0.12 -4.60
N GLY A 168 7.97 -0.70 -4.62
CA GLY A 168 8.69 -1.16 -3.44
C GLY A 168 10.11 -1.62 -3.80
N PRO A 169 10.75 -2.49 -2.99
CA PRO A 169 11.96 -3.22 -3.32
C PRO A 169 11.80 -4.16 -4.53
N ARG A 170 12.76 -5.07 -4.74
CA ARG A 170 12.64 -6.11 -5.78
C ARG A 170 11.94 -7.36 -5.26
N ASP A 171 10.77 -7.64 -5.82
CA ASP A 171 9.93 -8.83 -5.65
C ASP A 171 10.56 -10.16 -6.15
N ASP A 172 11.85 -10.40 -5.86
CA ASP A 172 12.67 -11.44 -6.51
C ASP A 172 12.91 -12.71 -5.67
N GLY A 173 12.27 -12.83 -4.51
CA GLY A 173 12.35 -13.96 -3.59
C GLY A 173 13.63 -14.00 -2.77
N LYS A 174 14.42 -12.91 -2.75
CA LYS A 174 15.73 -12.85 -2.06
C LYS A 174 16.12 -11.46 -1.54
N THR A 175 15.50 -10.38 -1.98
CA THR A 175 15.80 -9.02 -1.50
C THR A 175 15.33 -8.83 -0.06
N ILE A 176 16.02 -7.97 0.71
CA ILE A 176 15.58 -7.50 2.04
C ILE A 176 15.97 -6.04 2.10
N GLU A 177 15.00 -5.13 2.13
CA GLU A 177 15.26 -3.70 1.97
C GLU A 177 14.29 -2.88 2.83
N GLY A 178 14.86 -2.11 3.77
CA GLY A 178 14.10 -1.25 4.66
C GLY A 178 13.97 0.16 4.11
N VAL A 179 12.84 0.82 4.37
CA VAL A 179 12.60 2.21 3.95
C VAL A 179 13.77 3.10 4.39
N PRO A 180 14.41 3.85 3.47
CA PRO A 180 15.52 4.73 3.82
C PRO A 180 15.13 5.81 4.84
N TYR A 181 16.10 6.25 5.65
CA TYR A 181 15.89 7.24 6.72
C TYR A 181 15.06 8.46 6.29
N SER A 182 15.41 9.07 5.16
CA SER A 182 14.77 10.27 4.63
C SER A 182 13.31 10.04 4.20
N ALA A 183 13.03 8.87 3.64
CA ALA A 183 11.69 8.46 3.27
C ALA A 183 10.84 8.10 4.49
N TYR A 184 11.40 7.35 5.43
CA TYR A 184 10.71 7.01 6.68
C TYR A 184 10.36 8.29 7.45
N ASN A 185 11.33 9.20 7.62
CA ASN A 185 11.09 10.48 8.27
C ASN A 185 10.04 11.34 7.53
N SER A 186 9.93 11.19 6.20
CA SER A 186 8.90 11.87 5.41
C SER A 186 7.50 11.26 5.60
N ILE A 187 7.38 9.93 5.74
CA ILE A 187 6.15 9.26 6.17
C ILE A 187 5.76 9.72 7.58
N ILE A 188 6.71 9.79 8.52
CA ILE A 188 6.46 10.32 9.87
C ILE A 188 5.97 11.78 9.82
N ASN A 189 6.57 12.65 8.99
CA ASN A 189 6.06 14.00 8.79
C ASN A 189 4.64 13.99 8.20
N GLY A 190 4.38 13.13 7.20
CA GLY A 190 3.07 12.97 6.57
C GLY A 190 1.97 12.59 7.56
N ILE A 191 2.18 11.59 8.42
CA ILE A 191 1.16 11.16 9.40
C ILE A 191 0.94 12.16 10.56
N ASN A 192 1.92 13.04 10.86
CA ASN A 192 1.77 14.05 11.92
C ASN A 192 1.25 15.40 11.39
N LEU A 193 1.57 15.79 10.15
CA LEU A 193 1.32 17.14 9.61
C LEU A 193 0.35 17.14 8.41
N GLY A 194 0.32 16.04 7.65
CA GLY A 194 -0.57 15.86 6.52
C GLY A 194 -2.03 16.04 6.89
N ARG A 195 -2.85 16.46 5.92
CA ARG A 195 -4.30 16.64 6.10
C ARG A 195 -4.66 17.49 7.32
N LYS A 196 -3.85 18.54 7.58
CA LYS A 196 -3.98 19.47 8.73
C LYS A 196 -3.87 18.79 10.10
N GLY A 197 -3.01 17.78 10.20
CA GLY A 197 -2.79 16.99 11.43
C GLY A 197 -3.66 15.74 11.57
N LEU A 198 -4.53 15.43 10.60
CA LEU A 198 -5.20 14.13 10.51
C LEU A 198 -4.29 13.03 9.95
N GLY A 199 -3.19 13.43 9.32
CA GLY A 199 -2.14 12.59 8.76
C GLY A 199 -2.43 12.03 7.37
N SER A 200 -1.43 12.09 6.49
CA SER A 200 -1.44 11.46 5.16
C SER A 200 -1.67 9.96 5.25
N ILE A 201 -2.41 9.41 4.27
CA ILE A 201 -2.68 7.97 4.20
C ILE A 201 -1.83 7.34 3.09
N TYR A 202 -0.93 6.42 3.44
CA TYR A 202 -0.06 5.73 2.49
C TYR A 202 -0.61 4.34 2.16
N VAL A 203 -0.86 4.06 0.89
CA VAL A 203 -1.39 2.77 0.41
C VAL A 203 -0.33 2.10 -0.46
N PHE A 204 0.09 0.89 -0.07
CA PHE A 204 1.11 0.10 -0.76
C PHE A 204 0.52 -1.25 -1.20
N GLY A 205 1.04 -1.78 -2.31
CA GLY A 205 0.73 -3.14 -2.75
C GLY A 205 1.45 -4.19 -1.90
N SER A 206 1.01 -5.44 -1.95
CA SER A 206 1.72 -6.55 -1.31
C SER A 206 3.03 -6.97 -1.99
N GLY A 207 3.32 -6.51 -3.22
CA GLY A 207 4.37 -7.10 -4.06
C GLY A 207 3.88 -8.28 -4.91
N ASN A 208 4.71 -8.65 -5.88
CA ASN A 208 4.41 -9.51 -7.04
C ASN A 208 5.26 -10.81 -7.09
N GLY A 209 6.07 -11.09 -6.07
CA GLY A 209 6.94 -12.26 -5.98
C GLY A 209 6.21 -13.59 -5.71
N GLY A 210 4.90 -13.53 -5.47
CA GLY A 210 4.01 -14.67 -5.34
C GLY A 210 4.27 -15.54 -4.12
N TYR A 211 4.59 -16.82 -4.33
CA TYR A 211 4.93 -17.75 -3.26
C TYR A 211 6.46 -17.83 -2.99
N TYR A 212 7.28 -17.30 -3.91
CA TYR A 212 8.73 -17.38 -3.78
C TYR A 212 9.31 -16.25 -2.92
N ASP A 213 8.58 -15.14 -2.81
CA ASP A 213 8.87 -14.04 -1.91
C ASP A 213 7.84 -13.94 -0.76
N ASN A 214 8.11 -13.04 0.19
CA ASN A 214 7.29 -12.78 1.35
C ASN A 214 7.37 -11.29 1.70
N CYS A 215 6.23 -10.60 1.63
CA CYS A 215 6.17 -9.14 1.77
C CYS A 215 6.55 -8.61 3.16
N ASN A 216 6.83 -9.49 4.13
CA ASN A 216 7.41 -9.12 5.42
C ASN A 216 8.93 -8.81 5.33
N TYR A 217 9.54 -8.84 4.14
CA TYR A 217 10.88 -8.34 3.84
C TYR A 217 10.92 -6.99 3.10
N ASP A 218 9.75 -6.41 2.80
CA ASP A 218 9.60 -5.07 2.26
C ASP A 218 9.39 -4.06 3.41
N GLY A 219 10.30 -3.08 3.52
CA GLY A 219 10.24 -1.99 4.48
C GLY A 219 8.93 -1.19 4.49
N TYR A 220 8.34 -0.92 3.34
CA TYR A 220 7.10 -0.14 3.21
C TYR A 220 5.91 -0.96 3.69
N VAL A 221 5.90 -2.27 3.44
CA VAL A 221 4.86 -3.19 3.91
C VAL A 221 4.94 -3.45 5.43
N VAL A 222 6.14 -3.60 6.00
CA VAL A 222 6.29 -3.82 7.45
C VAL A 222 6.08 -2.56 8.30
N SER A 223 5.92 -1.39 7.68
CA SER A 223 5.61 -0.13 8.36
C SER A 223 4.23 -0.15 9.06
N PRO A 224 4.11 0.33 10.30
CA PRO A 224 2.81 0.52 10.96
C PRO A 224 2.04 1.74 10.43
N TYR A 225 2.63 2.52 9.51
CA TYR A 225 2.09 3.78 8.99
C TYR A 225 1.64 3.70 7.52
N THR A 226 1.63 2.50 6.94
CA THR A 226 1.16 2.19 5.58
C THR A 226 0.01 1.18 5.64
N ILE A 227 -0.79 1.15 4.57
CA ILE A 227 -1.87 0.20 4.35
C ILE A 227 -1.42 -0.76 3.25
N THR A 228 -1.13 -2.02 3.60
CA THR A 228 -0.75 -3.06 2.65
C THR A 228 -1.97 -3.78 2.08
N ILE A 229 -2.06 -3.81 0.75
CA ILE A 229 -3.17 -4.37 -0.02
C ILE A 229 -2.71 -5.57 -0.86
N GLY A 230 -3.27 -6.76 -0.59
CA GLY A 230 -3.09 -7.96 -1.41
C GLY A 230 -4.03 -8.03 -2.63
N SER A 231 -3.76 -8.96 -3.57
CA SER A 231 -4.50 -9.07 -4.84
C SER A 231 -5.37 -10.31 -4.99
N ILE A 232 -6.61 -10.09 -5.43
CA ILE A 232 -7.65 -11.10 -5.68
C ILE A 232 -7.89 -11.25 -7.20
N ASP A 233 -8.01 -12.48 -7.69
CA ASP A 233 -8.45 -12.80 -9.07
C ASP A 233 -9.99 -12.89 -9.18
N VAL A 234 -10.53 -12.84 -10.39
CA VAL A 234 -11.98 -12.86 -10.74
C VAL A 234 -12.76 -14.10 -10.25
N ARG A 235 -12.03 -15.10 -9.73
CA ARG A 235 -12.56 -16.32 -9.12
C ARG A 235 -12.77 -16.21 -7.60
N GLY A 236 -12.42 -15.07 -6.98
CA GLY A 236 -12.47 -14.91 -5.52
C GLY A 236 -11.41 -15.73 -4.80
N ILE A 237 -10.19 -15.80 -5.36
CA ILE A 237 -9.02 -16.50 -4.80
C ILE A 237 -7.77 -15.62 -4.98
N ARG A 238 -6.64 -16.00 -4.37
CA ARG A 238 -5.38 -15.25 -4.48
C ARG A 238 -4.94 -15.10 -5.94
N HIS A 239 -4.38 -13.95 -6.28
CA HIS A 239 -3.63 -13.83 -7.53
C HIS A 239 -2.31 -14.63 -7.44
N TYR A 240 -1.80 -15.11 -8.58
CA TYR A 240 -0.60 -15.98 -8.57
C TYR A 240 0.67 -15.23 -8.13
N PHE A 241 0.79 -13.95 -8.51
CA PHE A 241 1.87 -13.05 -8.14
C PHE A 241 1.69 -12.43 -6.75
N SER A 242 0.48 -12.42 -6.17
CA SER A 242 0.27 -11.75 -4.89
C SER A 242 1.14 -12.42 -3.85
N GLU A 243 1.95 -11.64 -3.13
CA GLU A 243 2.73 -12.13 -2.00
C GLU A 243 1.86 -12.32 -0.75
N GLN A 244 2.38 -13.12 0.18
CA GLN A 244 1.79 -13.31 1.51
C GLN A 244 2.72 -12.76 2.58
N CYS A 245 2.15 -12.08 3.56
CA CYS A 245 2.81 -11.76 4.83
C CYS A 245 1.75 -11.40 5.89
N SER A 246 2.14 -11.46 7.16
CA SER A 246 1.25 -11.07 8.26
C SER A 246 1.03 -9.55 8.38
N SER A 247 1.68 -8.74 7.54
CA SER A 247 1.46 -7.29 7.42
C SER A 247 0.33 -6.90 6.45
N VAL A 248 -0.20 -7.82 5.64
CA VAL A 248 -1.36 -7.53 4.76
C VAL A 248 -2.58 -7.20 5.60
N LEU A 249 -3.19 -6.04 5.37
CA LEU A 249 -4.34 -5.54 6.14
C LEU A 249 -5.67 -5.95 5.51
N ALA A 250 -5.77 -5.81 4.19
CA ALA A 250 -6.91 -6.20 3.36
C ALA A 250 -6.45 -6.54 1.94
N SER A 251 -7.40 -6.85 1.05
CA SER A 251 -7.12 -7.10 -0.37
C SER A 251 -8.19 -6.50 -1.29
N THR A 252 -7.87 -6.37 -2.57
CA THR A 252 -8.85 -6.04 -3.62
C THR A 252 -8.42 -6.64 -4.96
N TYR A 253 -9.17 -6.40 -6.02
CA TYR A 253 -9.01 -7.07 -7.30
C TYR A 253 -7.77 -6.63 -8.07
N SER A 254 -7.32 -7.47 -9.00
CA SER A 254 -6.31 -7.14 -10.00
C SER A 254 -6.66 -7.78 -11.35
N GLY A 255 -6.02 -7.30 -12.40
CA GLY A 255 -6.19 -7.80 -13.75
C GLY A 255 -5.45 -9.11 -13.98
N SER A 256 -5.96 -9.90 -14.93
CA SER A 256 -5.37 -11.17 -15.33
C SER A 256 -5.57 -11.40 -16.83
N ILE A 257 -4.45 -11.62 -17.55
CA ILE A 257 -4.49 -12.05 -18.95
C ILE A 257 -5.01 -13.49 -19.04
N VAL A 258 -4.65 -14.35 -18.08
CA VAL A 258 -4.93 -15.81 -18.09
C VAL A 258 -6.42 -16.11 -17.87
N THR A 259 -7.09 -15.42 -16.95
CA THR A 259 -8.55 -15.53 -16.78
C THR A 259 -9.32 -14.55 -17.67
N ASN A 260 -8.60 -13.77 -18.49
CA ASN A 260 -9.08 -12.66 -19.31
C ASN A 260 -9.89 -11.58 -18.54
N ALA A 261 -9.79 -11.56 -17.22
CA ALA A 261 -10.40 -10.56 -16.35
C ALA A 261 -9.50 -9.32 -16.30
N ARG A 262 -9.63 -8.44 -17.29
CA ARG A 262 -8.78 -7.25 -17.41
C ARG A 262 -9.20 -6.17 -16.42
N ILE A 263 -8.24 -5.41 -15.92
CA ILE A 263 -8.51 -4.02 -15.55
C ILE A 263 -8.64 -3.22 -16.83
N TYR A 264 -9.74 -2.48 -16.94
CA TYR A 264 -9.94 -1.43 -17.93
C TYR A 264 -9.74 -0.10 -17.20
N THR A 265 -8.78 0.69 -17.68
CA THR A 265 -8.35 1.97 -17.10
C THR A 265 -7.78 2.86 -18.21
N THR A 266 -7.42 4.09 -17.88
CA THR A 266 -6.73 5.06 -18.74
C THR A 266 -5.30 4.58 -19.09
N ASP A 267 -4.71 5.13 -20.15
CA ASP A 267 -3.30 4.92 -20.52
C ASP A 267 -2.70 6.22 -21.11
N VAL A 268 -1.40 6.22 -21.41
CA VAL A 268 -0.68 7.41 -21.88
C VAL A 268 -1.16 7.91 -23.25
N GLY A 269 -1.15 9.23 -23.44
CA GLY A 269 -1.70 9.92 -24.61
C GLY A 269 -3.11 10.47 -24.34
N GLU A 270 -3.53 11.48 -25.10
CA GLU A 270 -4.82 12.19 -24.90
C GLU A 270 -6.03 11.25 -24.92
N LYS A 271 -5.90 10.15 -25.68
CA LYS A 271 -6.91 9.12 -25.93
C LYS A 271 -6.36 7.70 -25.66
N GLY A 272 -5.43 7.57 -24.70
CA GLY A 272 -4.89 6.28 -24.26
C GLY A 272 -5.84 5.52 -23.34
N CYS A 273 -6.05 4.23 -23.60
CA CYS A 273 -6.79 3.31 -22.71
C CYS A 273 -6.06 1.98 -22.57
N SER A 274 -6.03 1.43 -21.36
CA SER A 274 -5.39 0.15 -21.07
C SER A 274 -6.37 -1.00 -20.86
N THR A 275 -5.92 -2.20 -21.21
CA THR A 275 -6.65 -3.47 -20.98
C THR A 275 -5.73 -4.58 -20.45
N VAL A 276 -4.52 -4.19 -20.01
CA VAL A 276 -3.43 -5.10 -19.62
C VAL A 276 -2.88 -4.81 -18.22
N HIS A 277 -3.41 -3.80 -17.53
CA HIS A 277 -2.98 -3.49 -16.16
C HIS A 277 -3.36 -4.61 -15.18
N SER A 278 -2.45 -4.89 -14.26
CA SER A 278 -2.27 -6.15 -13.53
C SER A 278 -1.16 -5.94 -12.49
N GLY A 279 -1.03 -6.85 -11.52
CA GLY A 279 -0.08 -6.74 -10.40
C GLY A 279 -0.75 -6.25 -9.12
N SER A 280 -0.01 -6.25 -8.01
CA SER A 280 -0.43 -5.53 -6.79
C SER A 280 -0.64 -4.04 -7.08
N SER A 281 0.09 -3.53 -8.07
CA SER A 281 -0.02 -2.18 -8.63
C SER A 281 -1.40 -1.75 -9.10
N ALA A 282 -2.29 -2.68 -9.45
CA ALA A 282 -3.70 -2.39 -9.77
C ALA A 282 -4.61 -2.47 -8.53
N SER A 283 -4.26 -3.31 -7.56
CA SER A 283 -5.00 -3.41 -6.30
C SER A 283 -4.81 -2.18 -5.41
N THR A 284 -3.60 -1.61 -5.38
CA THR A 284 -3.27 -0.35 -4.66
C THR A 284 -4.18 0.85 -5.04
N PRO A 285 -4.29 1.26 -6.32
CA PRO A 285 -5.12 2.39 -6.72
C PRO A 285 -6.62 2.13 -6.53
N ILE A 286 -7.11 0.90 -6.74
CA ILE A 286 -8.50 0.54 -6.40
C ILE A 286 -8.76 0.79 -4.90
N ALA A 287 -7.84 0.38 -4.02
CA ALA A 287 -7.96 0.61 -2.57
C ALA A 287 -7.85 2.10 -2.21
N ALA A 288 -6.94 2.85 -2.83
CA ALA A 288 -6.83 4.30 -2.64
C ALA A 288 -8.13 5.02 -3.07
N GLY A 289 -8.76 4.59 -4.16
CA GLY A 289 -10.08 5.06 -4.59
C GLY A 289 -11.19 4.77 -3.58
N VAL A 290 -11.23 3.57 -2.99
CA VAL A 290 -12.20 3.24 -1.92
C VAL A 290 -12.00 4.14 -0.69
N ILE A 291 -10.75 4.40 -0.30
CA ILE A 291 -10.44 5.32 0.81
C ILE A 291 -10.83 6.77 0.45
N ALA A 292 -10.71 7.19 -0.82
CA ALA A 292 -11.18 8.50 -1.26
C ALA A 292 -12.71 8.65 -1.16
N LEU A 293 -13.49 7.60 -1.45
CA LEU A 293 -14.93 7.58 -1.21
C LEU A 293 -15.25 7.79 0.28
N VAL A 294 -14.55 7.09 1.17
CA VAL A 294 -14.67 7.22 2.64
C VAL A 294 -14.36 8.64 3.11
N LEU A 295 -13.24 9.22 2.67
CA LEU A 295 -12.87 10.58 3.06
C LEU A 295 -13.82 11.65 2.49
N SER A 296 -14.48 11.41 1.36
CA SER A 296 -15.49 12.35 0.84
C SER A 296 -16.76 12.43 1.70
N VAL A 297 -17.02 11.42 2.55
CA VAL A 297 -18.15 11.38 3.50
C VAL A 297 -17.71 11.74 4.93
N ARG A 298 -16.52 11.30 5.35
CA ARG A 298 -15.94 11.55 6.67
C ARG A 298 -14.49 12.08 6.54
N PRO A 299 -14.30 13.32 6.08
CA PRO A 299 -12.96 13.89 5.87
C PRO A 299 -12.17 14.06 7.16
N ASN A 300 -12.83 13.99 8.32
CA ASN A 300 -12.21 14.14 9.64
C ASN A 300 -11.54 12.87 10.19
N LEU A 301 -11.63 11.72 9.50
CA LEU A 301 -10.91 10.50 9.90
C LEU A 301 -9.41 10.69 9.74
N THR A 302 -8.64 10.19 10.71
CA THR A 302 -7.17 10.18 10.68
C THR A 302 -6.61 9.00 9.87
N TRP A 303 -5.32 9.04 9.55
CA TRP A 303 -4.59 7.90 8.99
C TRP A 303 -4.75 6.62 9.83
N HIS A 304 -4.83 6.78 11.15
CA HIS A 304 -4.98 5.74 12.15
C HIS A 304 -6.40 5.15 12.12
N ASP A 305 -7.41 6.01 12.10
CA ASP A 305 -8.83 5.62 11.97
C ASP A 305 -9.08 4.80 10.71
N ILE A 306 -8.47 5.15 9.57
CA ILE A 306 -8.65 4.43 8.31
C ILE A 306 -8.14 2.98 8.41
N GLN A 307 -7.04 2.70 9.13
CA GLN A 307 -6.61 1.32 9.37
C GLN A 307 -7.63 0.55 10.20
N GLY A 308 -8.11 1.11 11.32
CA GLY A 308 -9.12 0.46 12.17
C GLY A 308 -10.44 0.22 11.45
N LEU A 309 -10.88 1.18 10.63
CA LEU A 309 -12.05 1.09 9.77
C LEU A 309 -11.93 -0.06 8.77
N ILE A 310 -10.77 -0.22 8.09
CA ILE A 310 -10.53 -1.36 7.19
C ILE A 310 -10.70 -2.69 7.95
N VAL A 311 -10.15 -2.80 9.16
CA VAL A 311 -10.22 -4.04 9.96
C VAL A 311 -11.65 -4.33 10.50
N GLU A 312 -12.51 -3.32 10.62
CA GLU A 312 -13.93 -3.49 10.95
C GLU A 312 -14.80 -3.80 9.72
N SER A 313 -14.51 -3.16 8.57
CA SER A 313 -15.34 -3.22 7.37
C SER A 313 -14.91 -4.26 6.33
N ALA A 314 -13.68 -4.78 6.38
CA ALA A 314 -13.23 -5.82 5.43
C ALA A 314 -14.16 -7.05 5.46
N VAL A 315 -14.33 -7.68 4.29
CA VAL A 315 -15.25 -8.81 4.10
C VAL A 315 -14.46 -10.10 3.84
N PRO A 316 -14.43 -11.06 4.78
CA PRO A 316 -13.93 -12.40 4.50
C PRO A 316 -14.78 -13.06 3.39
N PHE A 317 -14.12 -13.68 2.42
CA PHE A 317 -14.75 -14.24 1.22
C PHE A 317 -14.11 -15.60 0.89
N SER A 318 -14.85 -16.49 0.21
CA SER A 318 -14.38 -17.84 -0.13
C SER A 318 -13.78 -18.57 1.08
N LEU A 319 -14.56 -18.71 2.16
CA LEU A 319 -14.08 -19.32 3.43
C LEU A 319 -13.75 -20.82 3.33
N ASP A 320 -14.07 -21.43 2.19
CA ASP A 320 -13.64 -22.75 1.74
C ASP A 320 -12.22 -22.76 1.12
N TYR A 321 -11.66 -21.58 0.79
CA TYR A 321 -10.29 -21.44 0.30
C TYR A 321 -9.28 -21.71 1.44
N PRO A 322 -8.29 -22.62 1.26
CA PRO A 322 -7.33 -22.95 2.30
C PRO A 322 -6.44 -21.75 2.71
N GLY A 323 -6.31 -21.53 4.02
CA GLY A 323 -5.48 -20.46 4.61
C GLY A 323 -6.26 -19.40 5.39
N TRP A 324 -7.60 -19.44 5.36
CA TRP A 324 -8.44 -18.68 6.28
C TRP A 324 -8.38 -19.22 7.71
N GLU A 325 -7.97 -18.36 8.65
CA GLU A 325 -7.97 -18.66 10.08
C GLU A 325 -9.04 -17.82 10.80
N LYS A 326 -9.83 -18.44 11.68
CA LYS A 326 -10.77 -17.72 12.55
C LYS A 326 -10.11 -17.42 13.90
N LEU A 327 -9.95 -16.14 14.20
CA LEU A 327 -9.28 -15.66 15.40
C LEU A 327 -10.19 -15.73 16.64
N PRO A 328 -9.63 -15.72 17.87
CA PRO A 328 -10.40 -15.61 19.11
C PRO A 328 -11.28 -14.35 19.20
N SER A 329 -10.91 -13.28 18.48
CA SER A 329 -11.71 -12.05 18.32
C SER A 329 -12.95 -12.23 17.43
N GLY A 330 -13.19 -13.42 16.88
CA GLY A 330 -14.29 -13.73 15.97
C GLY A 330 -14.07 -13.31 14.51
N ARG A 331 -13.08 -12.44 14.26
CA ARG A 331 -12.61 -12.04 12.92
C ARG A 331 -11.95 -13.23 12.19
N TYR A 332 -11.88 -13.14 10.87
CA TYR A 332 -11.08 -14.04 10.04
C TYR A 332 -9.83 -13.32 9.55
N TYR A 333 -8.73 -14.04 9.35
CA TYR A 333 -7.49 -13.51 8.78
C TYR A 333 -6.86 -14.52 7.81
N HIS A 334 -6.18 -14.03 6.76
CA HIS A 334 -5.42 -14.84 5.82
C HIS A 334 -4.25 -14.04 5.23
N TYR A 335 -3.04 -14.59 5.23
CA TYR A 335 -1.81 -13.90 4.81
C TYR A 335 -1.79 -13.33 3.36
N TYR A 336 -2.68 -13.75 2.46
CA TYR A 336 -2.86 -13.15 1.12
C TYR A 336 -3.96 -12.08 1.06
N PHE A 337 -4.88 -12.04 2.04
CA PHE A 337 -6.10 -11.23 1.99
C PHE A 337 -6.25 -10.26 3.16
N GLY A 338 -5.38 -10.33 4.16
CA GLY A 338 -5.55 -9.65 5.45
C GLY A 338 -6.84 -10.10 6.13
N TYR A 339 -7.65 -9.13 6.56
CA TYR A 339 -8.96 -9.36 7.17
C TYR A 339 -10.09 -9.62 6.16
N GLY A 340 -9.86 -9.47 4.85
CA GLY A 340 -10.90 -9.59 3.84
C GLY A 340 -10.67 -8.74 2.61
N LYS A 341 -11.59 -8.85 1.64
CA LYS A 341 -11.67 -7.88 0.55
C LYS A 341 -12.15 -6.52 1.07
N LEU A 342 -11.76 -5.44 0.42
CA LEU A 342 -12.45 -4.16 0.55
C LEU A 342 -13.84 -4.24 -0.10
N ASP A 343 -14.83 -3.66 0.59
CA ASP A 343 -16.20 -3.49 0.11
C ASP A 343 -16.57 -2.02 0.34
N ALA A 344 -16.69 -1.26 -0.75
CA ALA A 344 -16.75 0.19 -0.70
C ALA A 344 -17.99 0.68 0.03
N TYR A 345 -19.17 0.13 -0.30
CA TYR A 345 -20.42 0.47 0.37
C TYR A 345 -20.33 0.19 1.88
N ARG A 346 -19.90 -1.01 2.28
CA ARG A 346 -19.76 -1.39 3.69
C ARG A 346 -18.73 -0.52 4.43
N MET A 347 -17.62 -0.15 3.79
CA MET A 347 -16.59 0.71 4.40
C MET A 347 -17.08 2.15 4.59
N VAL A 348 -17.83 2.71 3.64
CA VAL A 348 -18.43 4.05 3.77
C VAL A 348 -19.54 4.06 4.82
N GLU A 349 -20.43 3.06 4.85
CA GLU A 349 -21.48 2.98 5.88
C GLU A 349 -20.91 2.83 7.30
N ALA A 350 -19.87 2.01 7.46
CA ALA A 350 -19.11 1.93 8.71
C ALA A 350 -18.49 3.29 9.06
N ALA A 351 -17.87 3.98 8.09
CA ALA A 351 -17.25 5.29 8.28
C ALA A 351 -18.22 6.32 8.86
N ARG A 352 -19.47 6.39 8.36
CA ARG A 352 -20.48 7.37 8.83
C ARG A 352 -20.60 7.39 10.35
N ASN A 353 -20.60 6.22 10.98
CA ASN A 353 -20.75 6.04 12.43
C ASN A 353 -19.44 5.69 13.15
N PHE A 354 -18.32 5.61 12.44
CA PHE A 354 -17.03 5.23 13.02
C PHE A 354 -16.61 6.22 14.10
N LYS A 355 -16.35 5.68 15.29
CA LYS A 355 -15.82 6.41 16.44
C LYS A 355 -14.31 6.48 16.30
N HIS A 356 -13.74 7.68 16.41
CA HIS A 356 -12.29 7.86 16.39
C HIS A 356 -11.58 6.97 17.41
N LEU A 357 -10.46 6.39 16.97
CA LEU A 357 -9.52 5.67 17.80
C LEU A 357 -8.81 6.64 18.76
N ASN A 358 -8.37 6.14 19.91
CA ASN A 358 -7.44 6.91 20.75
C ASN A 358 -6.06 6.98 20.04
N PRO A 359 -5.38 8.13 19.94
CA PRO A 359 -4.15 8.26 19.18
C PRO A 359 -3.08 7.22 19.58
N GLN A 360 -2.30 6.76 18.61
CA GLN A 360 -1.43 5.60 18.77
C GLN A 360 -0.44 5.71 19.95
N ALA A 361 -0.54 4.77 20.88
CA ALA A 361 0.52 4.41 21.82
C ALA A 361 1.46 3.38 21.17
N ARG A 362 2.75 3.45 21.52
CA ARG A 362 3.77 2.51 21.05
C ARG A 362 4.86 2.31 22.08
N PHE A 363 5.40 1.09 22.18
CA PHE A 363 6.58 0.79 22.99
C PHE A 363 7.35 -0.43 22.47
N SER A 364 8.59 -0.58 22.93
CA SER A 364 9.39 -1.79 22.75
C SER A 364 9.65 -2.43 24.11
N VAL A 365 9.81 -3.74 24.15
CA VAL A 365 10.34 -4.46 25.33
C VAL A 365 11.88 -4.38 25.34
N PRO A 366 12.59 -4.76 26.42
CA PRO A 366 14.04 -4.96 26.39
C PRO A 366 14.47 -5.95 25.31
N MET A 367 15.72 -5.84 24.84
CA MET A 367 16.28 -6.82 23.90
C MET A 367 16.49 -8.17 24.59
N ILE A 368 15.99 -9.24 24.00
CA ILE A 368 16.00 -10.60 24.53
C ILE A 368 17.16 -11.36 23.89
N ILE A 369 18.18 -11.69 24.67
CA ILE A 369 19.41 -12.35 24.20
C ILE A 369 19.21 -13.87 24.21
N VAL A 370 19.57 -14.52 23.10
CA VAL A 370 19.33 -15.95 22.84
C VAL A 370 20.64 -16.68 22.60
N ASN A 371 21.48 -16.21 21.66
CA ASN A 371 22.78 -16.77 21.28
C ASN A 371 22.79 -18.32 21.13
N LYS A 372 21.96 -18.84 20.22
CA LYS A 372 21.81 -20.28 19.93
C LYS A 372 22.06 -20.56 18.45
N LYS A 373 22.81 -21.62 18.11
CA LYS A 373 22.92 -22.12 16.72
C LYS A 373 21.80 -23.07 16.35
N PHE A 374 21.43 -23.08 15.07
CA PHE A 374 20.41 -24.00 14.56
C PHE A 374 20.90 -25.45 14.63
N SER A 375 22.11 -25.77 14.18
CA SER A 375 22.71 -27.12 14.28
C SER A 375 22.68 -27.71 15.70
N GLU A 376 23.09 -26.92 16.69
CA GLU A 376 23.15 -27.28 18.12
C GLU A 376 21.75 -27.50 18.74
N ASN A 377 20.70 -26.94 18.13
CA ASN A 377 19.31 -27.04 18.58
C ASN A 377 18.44 -27.88 17.63
N ASN A 378 19.03 -28.83 16.88
CA ASN A 378 18.31 -29.69 15.92
C ASN A 378 17.46 -28.86 14.92
N GLY A 379 18.01 -27.76 14.42
CA GLY A 379 17.40 -26.86 13.45
C GLY A 379 16.17 -26.09 13.94
N HIS A 380 15.87 -26.08 15.25
CA HIS A 380 14.64 -25.49 15.77
C HIS A 380 14.93 -24.70 17.05
N ILE A 381 14.67 -23.38 17.02
CA ILE A 381 14.91 -22.50 18.17
C ILE A 381 13.60 -21.83 18.59
N THR A 382 13.08 -22.26 19.73
CA THR A 382 11.98 -21.60 20.44
C THR A 382 12.56 -20.71 21.56
N ASP A 383 12.00 -19.52 21.74
CA ASP A 383 12.37 -18.59 22.82
C ASP A 383 11.15 -17.77 23.30
N LYS A 384 11.20 -17.18 24.51
CA LYS A 384 9.98 -16.74 25.22
C LYS A 384 10.15 -15.45 26.02
N PHE A 385 9.13 -14.59 25.98
CA PHE A 385 9.06 -13.36 26.74
C PHE A 385 7.70 -13.21 27.45
N ASN A 386 7.70 -13.10 28.79
CA ASN A 386 6.48 -12.88 29.56
C ASN A 386 6.24 -11.38 29.80
N LEU A 387 5.30 -10.81 29.06
CA LEU A 387 4.96 -9.38 29.13
C LEU A 387 4.03 -9.11 30.32
N ILE A 388 4.54 -8.39 31.32
CA ILE A 388 3.78 -8.01 32.53
C ILE A 388 2.96 -6.73 32.35
N LYS A 389 1.87 -6.59 33.11
CA LYS A 389 0.94 -5.45 33.06
C LYS A 389 1.61 -4.06 33.23
N ALA A 390 2.77 -3.99 33.91
CA ALA A 390 3.51 -2.75 34.08
C ALA A 390 3.91 -2.08 32.75
N TYR A 391 4.11 -2.84 31.66
CA TYR A 391 4.43 -2.28 30.35
C TYR A 391 3.28 -1.41 29.79
N PRO A 392 2.07 -1.93 29.51
CA PRO A 392 0.98 -1.10 29.00
C PRO A 392 0.56 0.03 29.96
N ASP A 393 0.62 -0.21 31.27
CA ASP A 393 0.30 0.82 32.28
C ASP A 393 1.24 2.03 32.20
N TYR A 394 2.56 1.80 32.02
CA TYR A 394 3.56 2.85 31.91
C TYR A 394 3.56 3.53 30.54
N TYR A 395 3.44 2.76 29.45
CA TYR A 395 3.46 3.26 28.08
C TYR A 395 2.11 3.78 27.57
N ASN A 396 1.13 3.95 28.46
CA ASN A 396 -0.21 4.45 28.13
C ASN A 396 -0.91 3.62 27.02
N PHE A 397 -0.70 2.31 27.01
CA PHE A 397 -1.13 1.42 25.92
C PHE A 397 -2.47 0.75 26.27
N GLY A 398 -3.48 0.93 25.42
CA GLY A 398 -4.85 0.46 25.66
C GLY A 398 -5.20 -0.86 24.98
N LYS A 399 -5.13 -0.91 23.64
CA LYS A 399 -5.54 -2.08 22.83
C LYS A 399 -4.51 -2.34 21.73
N LEU A 400 -4.24 -3.61 21.42
CA LEU A 400 -3.32 -3.97 20.35
C LEU A 400 -3.93 -3.75 18.95
N GLU A 401 -3.11 -3.28 18.02
CA GLU A 401 -3.43 -3.19 16.59
C GLU A 401 -2.39 -3.95 15.75
N ARG A 402 -1.10 -3.76 16.05
CA ARG A 402 0.01 -4.36 15.31
C ARG A 402 1.18 -4.70 16.24
N VAL A 403 1.81 -5.84 15.99
CA VAL A 403 3.07 -6.25 16.65
C VAL A 403 4.17 -6.25 15.60
N SER A 404 5.32 -5.68 15.91
CA SER A 404 6.54 -5.88 15.14
C SER A 404 7.57 -6.65 15.96
N VAL A 405 8.37 -7.48 15.30
CA VAL A 405 9.43 -8.27 15.92
C VAL A 405 10.73 -7.96 15.20
N THR A 406 11.66 -7.32 15.89
CA THR A 406 13.04 -7.20 15.40
C THR A 406 13.80 -8.46 15.78
N LEU A 407 14.49 -9.07 14.82
CA LEU A 407 15.41 -10.20 15.04
C LEU A 407 16.80 -9.85 14.53
N TYR A 408 17.82 -10.33 15.24
CA TYR A 408 19.20 -10.37 14.79
C TYR A 408 19.70 -11.82 14.72
N PHE A 409 20.04 -12.27 13.52
CA PHE A 409 20.58 -13.60 13.26
C PHE A 409 21.63 -13.58 12.15
N GLN A 410 22.41 -14.65 12.04
CA GLN A 410 23.27 -14.95 10.89
C GLN A 410 22.83 -16.30 10.31
N HIS A 411 22.80 -16.45 8.98
CA HIS A 411 22.59 -17.76 8.36
C HIS A 411 23.46 -17.96 7.13
N ALA A 412 23.90 -19.20 6.89
CA ALA A 412 24.60 -19.57 5.67
C ALA A 412 23.72 -19.51 4.41
N LYS A 413 22.41 -19.56 4.60
CA LYS A 413 21.39 -19.42 3.55
C LYS A 413 20.10 -18.88 4.17
N ARG A 414 19.91 -17.57 4.24
CA ARG A 414 18.82 -16.95 5.05
C ARG A 414 17.40 -17.36 4.64
N GLY A 415 17.18 -17.79 3.39
CA GLY A 415 15.89 -18.30 2.91
C GLY A 415 15.45 -19.68 3.41
N SER A 416 16.26 -20.41 4.18
CA SER A 416 15.86 -21.71 4.77
C SER A 416 15.07 -21.59 6.07
N LEU A 417 14.98 -20.40 6.66
CA LEU A 417 14.25 -20.17 7.91
C LEU A 417 12.75 -19.97 7.67
N GLU A 418 11.94 -20.55 8.54
CA GLU A 418 10.56 -20.14 8.81
C GLU A 418 10.52 -19.50 10.21
N ILE A 419 9.78 -18.40 10.37
CA ILE A 419 9.71 -17.62 11.62
C ILE A 419 8.25 -17.39 12.00
N ASN A 420 7.87 -17.83 13.19
CA ASN A 420 6.54 -17.73 13.75
C ASN A 420 6.57 -17.00 15.11
N ILE A 421 5.59 -16.13 15.39
CA ILE A 421 5.40 -15.49 16.70
C ILE A 421 4.02 -15.87 17.25
N THR A 422 3.93 -16.34 18.49
CA THR A 422 2.67 -16.73 19.15
C THR A 422 2.33 -15.79 20.30
N SER A 423 1.07 -15.34 20.36
CA SER A 423 0.53 -14.42 21.36
C SER A 423 0.10 -15.15 22.66
N PRO A 424 -0.12 -14.41 23.77
CA PRO A 424 -0.71 -14.94 25.00
C PRO A 424 -2.10 -15.58 24.82
N SER A 425 -2.82 -15.24 23.75
CA SER A 425 -4.11 -15.86 23.40
C SER A 425 -3.97 -17.20 22.66
N GLY A 426 -2.74 -17.64 22.35
CA GLY A 426 -2.47 -18.82 21.54
C GLY A 426 -2.64 -18.61 20.03
N VAL A 427 -2.64 -17.37 19.55
CA VAL A 427 -2.66 -17.07 18.10
C VAL A 427 -1.23 -17.02 17.59
N THR A 428 -0.91 -17.84 16.57
CA THR A 428 0.41 -17.81 15.91
C THR A 428 0.34 -16.99 14.63
N SER A 429 1.22 -16.00 14.46
CA SER A 429 1.46 -15.30 13.21
C SER A 429 2.73 -15.84 12.54
N MET A 430 2.61 -16.33 11.30
CA MET A 430 3.76 -16.50 10.42
C MET A 430 4.33 -15.13 10.07
N LEU A 431 5.57 -14.85 10.51
CA LEU A 431 6.31 -13.65 10.12
C LEU A 431 6.89 -13.84 8.72
N THR A 432 7.54 -14.97 8.46
CA THR A 432 7.95 -15.38 7.10
C THR A 432 7.97 -16.89 6.99
N HIS A 433 7.61 -17.41 5.81
CA HIS A 433 7.99 -18.76 5.38
C HIS A 433 9.38 -18.76 4.75
N ARG A 434 9.85 -19.97 4.43
CA ARG A 434 11.07 -20.22 3.66
C ARG A 434 10.98 -19.56 2.28
N ARG A 435 11.99 -18.78 1.88
CA ARG A 435 12.11 -18.18 0.55
C ARG A 435 13.09 -18.99 -0.30
N LEU A 436 12.57 -19.73 -1.28
CA LEU A 436 13.35 -20.71 -2.04
C LEU A 436 14.45 -20.09 -2.92
N HIS A 437 14.29 -18.83 -3.33
CA HIS A 437 15.29 -18.10 -4.11
C HIS A 437 16.36 -17.41 -3.25
N ASP A 438 16.11 -17.20 -1.95
CA ASP A 438 17.07 -16.54 -1.06
C ASP A 438 18.18 -17.49 -0.60
N LYS A 439 19.17 -17.64 -1.48
CA LYS A 439 20.36 -18.45 -1.27
C LYS A 439 21.49 -17.69 -0.56
N ASN A 440 21.24 -16.47 -0.08
CA ASN A 440 22.30 -15.59 0.40
C ASN A 440 22.75 -15.96 1.83
N TYR A 441 24.07 -15.97 2.03
CA TYR A 441 24.71 -15.92 3.34
C TYR A 441 24.58 -14.49 3.93
N GLY A 442 24.53 -14.39 5.26
CA GLY A 442 24.86 -13.13 5.94
C GLY A 442 24.18 -12.93 7.29
N TYR A 443 24.48 -11.79 7.90
CA TYR A 443 23.75 -11.25 9.04
C TYR A 443 22.47 -10.57 8.57
N VAL A 444 21.38 -10.78 9.29
CA VAL A 444 20.08 -10.12 9.09
C VAL A 444 19.69 -9.46 10.41
N HIS A 445 19.56 -8.13 10.40
CA HIS A 445 18.97 -7.35 11.48
C HIS A 445 17.70 -6.71 10.91
N TRP A 446 16.56 -7.36 11.11
CA TRP A 446 15.32 -7.03 10.41
C TRP A 446 14.12 -6.97 11.34
N THR A 447 13.17 -6.09 11.03
CA THR A 447 11.92 -5.89 11.76
C THR A 447 10.75 -6.43 10.94
N PHE A 448 10.34 -7.66 11.22
CA PHE A 448 9.09 -8.22 10.70
C PHE A 448 7.88 -7.60 11.43
N SER A 449 6.69 -7.70 10.85
CA SER A 449 5.47 -7.18 11.47
C SER A 449 4.22 -7.99 11.14
N THR A 450 3.25 -7.96 12.07
CA THR A 450 1.95 -8.65 11.98
C THR A 450 0.80 -7.78 12.47
N VAL A 451 -0.26 -7.67 11.67
CA VAL A 451 -1.55 -7.06 12.03
C VAL A 451 -2.60 -8.09 12.48
N LYS A 452 -2.28 -9.39 12.41
CA LYS A 452 -3.21 -10.50 12.73
C LYS A 452 -3.71 -10.46 14.19
N HIS A 453 -2.93 -9.88 15.10
CA HIS A 453 -3.23 -9.78 16.52
C HIS A 453 -4.12 -8.58 16.92
N TRP A 454 -4.80 -7.94 15.97
CA TRP A 454 -5.60 -6.74 16.23
C TRP A 454 -6.74 -7.01 17.23
N GLY A 455 -6.68 -6.33 18.38
CA GLY A 455 -7.62 -6.45 19.50
C GLY A 455 -7.26 -7.51 20.54
N GLU A 456 -6.14 -8.22 20.40
CA GLU A 456 -5.70 -9.21 21.40
C GLU A 456 -5.15 -8.57 22.70
N PRO A 457 -5.29 -9.24 23.85
CA PRO A 457 -4.58 -8.88 25.07
C PRO A 457 -3.07 -9.13 24.94
N ILE A 458 -2.25 -8.15 25.31
CA ILE A 458 -0.79 -8.26 25.15
C ILE A 458 -0.05 -8.87 26.36
N VAL A 459 -0.72 -8.98 27.50
CA VAL A 459 -0.12 -9.41 28.79
C VAL A 459 -0.09 -10.93 28.87
N GLY A 460 1.08 -11.49 29.19
CA GLY A 460 1.34 -12.92 29.24
C GLY A 460 2.52 -13.34 28.36
N GLU A 461 2.61 -14.64 28.07
CA GLU A 461 3.72 -15.23 27.33
C GLU A 461 3.61 -15.01 25.82
N TRP A 462 4.61 -14.34 25.25
CA TRP A 462 4.89 -14.31 23.81
C TRP A 462 6.00 -15.32 23.50
N THR A 463 5.80 -16.16 22.48
CA THR A 463 6.76 -17.19 22.06
C THR A 463 7.22 -16.94 20.63
N ILE A 464 8.52 -16.73 20.41
CA ILE A 464 9.13 -16.75 19.07
C ILE A 464 9.57 -18.18 18.77
N ASP A 465 9.38 -18.63 17.53
CA ASP A 465 9.71 -19.97 17.09
C ASP A 465 10.31 -19.93 15.68
N ILE A 466 11.49 -20.54 15.50
CA ILE A 466 12.29 -20.45 14.26
C ILE A 466 12.76 -21.84 13.82
N GLU A 467 12.34 -22.28 12.63
CA GLU A 467 12.69 -23.57 12.05
C GLU A 467 13.60 -23.42 10.82
N ASP A 468 14.85 -23.87 10.91
CA ASP A 468 15.73 -24.02 9.75
C ASP A 468 15.45 -25.32 8.98
N GLN A 469 15.70 -25.29 7.67
CA GLN A 469 15.51 -26.43 6.75
C GLN A 469 16.55 -27.56 6.94
N LYS A 470 17.56 -27.38 7.81
CA LYS A 470 18.60 -28.36 8.17
C LYS A 470 19.42 -28.84 6.97
N ILE A 471 19.76 -27.91 6.08
CA ILE A 471 20.49 -28.24 4.85
C ILE A 471 21.94 -28.60 5.22
N PRO A 472 22.47 -29.77 4.82
CA PRO A 472 23.82 -30.19 5.20
C PRO A 472 24.89 -29.13 4.89
N ASN A 473 25.73 -28.85 5.89
CA ASN A 473 26.80 -27.84 5.87
C ASN A 473 26.34 -26.37 5.76
N LEU A 474 25.05 -26.08 5.87
CA LEU A 474 24.51 -24.71 5.98
C LEU A 474 23.84 -24.56 7.36
N ASP A 475 24.39 -23.68 8.19
CA ASP A 475 23.97 -23.43 9.57
C ASP A 475 23.89 -21.92 9.84
N GLY A 476 23.48 -21.54 11.04
CA GLY A 476 23.56 -20.17 11.51
C GLY A 476 23.22 -20.03 12.99
N GLU A 477 23.16 -18.78 13.44
CA GLU A 477 23.03 -18.42 14.85
C GLU A 477 21.99 -17.31 15.03
N PHE A 478 21.08 -17.53 15.99
CA PHE A 478 20.08 -16.56 16.40
C PHE A 478 20.56 -15.86 17.68
N TYR A 479 20.88 -14.58 17.57
CA TYR A 479 21.52 -13.82 18.64
C TYR A 479 20.51 -13.19 19.59
N ASN A 480 19.53 -12.46 19.07
CA ASN A 480 18.55 -11.75 19.89
C ASN A 480 17.28 -11.37 19.12
N TRP A 481 16.23 -11.04 19.88
CA TRP A 481 14.98 -10.50 19.36
C TRP A 481 14.40 -9.41 20.28
N GLN A 482 13.45 -8.63 19.75
CA GLN A 482 12.76 -7.57 20.48
C GLN A 482 11.32 -7.42 19.95
N LEU A 483 10.34 -7.35 20.86
CA LEU A 483 8.94 -7.05 20.53
C LEU A 483 8.69 -5.54 20.55
N HIS A 484 7.86 -5.09 19.62
CA HIS A 484 7.35 -3.73 19.51
C HIS A 484 5.83 -3.77 19.36
N PHE A 485 5.12 -2.95 20.14
CA PHE A 485 3.66 -2.93 20.18
C PHE A 485 3.15 -1.58 19.68
N PHE A 486 2.13 -1.60 18.83
CA PHE A 486 1.42 -0.44 18.30
C PHE A 486 -0.08 -0.61 18.53
N GLY A 487 -0.75 0.45 19.00
CA GLY A 487 -2.14 0.33 19.42
C GLY A 487 -2.80 1.63 19.87
N GLU A 488 -4.10 1.59 20.13
CA GLU A 488 -4.83 2.69 20.77
C GLU A 488 -4.21 3.04 22.15
N SER A 489 -4.02 4.32 22.44
CA SER A 489 -3.65 4.77 23.80
C SER A 489 -4.78 4.55 24.82
N ALA A 490 -4.44 4.37 26.10
CA ALA A 490 -5.41 4.21 27.17
C ALA A 490 -6.00 5.56 27.63
N ASP A 491 -5.18 6.60 27.68
CA ASP A 491 -5.50 7.96 28.12
C ASP A 491 -5.12 9.00 27.05
N LEU A 492 -6.15 9.68 26.51
CA LEU A 492 -6.02 10.71 25.48
C LEU A 492 -5.13 11.90 25.89
N THR A 493 -4.97 12.15 27.20
CA THR A 493 -4.21 13.29 27.72
C THR A 493 -2.70 13.04 27.80
N LYS A 494 -2.27 11.79 27.62
CA LYS A 494 -0.85 11.35 27.71
C LYS A 494 -0.33 10.84 26.36
N THR A 495 -0.81 11.42 25.27
CA THR A 495 -0.42 11.09 23.89
C THR A 495 0.94 11.71 23.54
N GLN A 496 1.73 11.00 22.74
CA GLN A 496 3.06 11.45 22.31
C GLN A 496 3.09 11.55 20.79
N SER A 497 3.70 12.62 20.25
CA SER A 497 3.93 12.75 18.81
C SER A 497 4.78 11.58 18.30
N ILE A 498 4.49 11.12 17.08
CA ILE A 498 5.27 10.06 16.46
C ILE A 498 6.54 10.69 15.89
N VAL A 499 7.70 10.17 16.28
CA VAL A 499 9.02 10.67 15.85
C VAL A 499 9.88 9.51 15.38
N TYR A 500 10.78 9.77 14.43
CA TYR A 500 11.76 8.79 13.99
C TYR A 500 13.03 8.82 14.89
N PRO A 501 13.61 7.67 15.26
CA PRO A 501 13.11 6.32 15.08
C PRO A 501 11.97 6.01 16.07
N PHE A 502 10.86 5.48 15.54
CA PHE A 502 9.67 5.16 16.33
C PHE A 502 9.80 3.83 17.09
N ILE A 503 10.79 2.99 16.71
CA ILE A 503 11.23 1.79 17.41
C ILE A 503 12.50 2.09 18.21
N THR A 504 12.45 1.83 19.52
CA THR A 504 13.57 1.97 20.45
C THR A 504 14.43 0.71 20.48
N ARG A 505 15.53 0.68 19.72
CA ARG A 505 16.48 -0.46 19.67
C ARG A 505 17.35 -0.60 20.91
N SER A 506 17.42 0.43 21.76
CA SER A 506 18.00 0.32 23.11
C SER A 506 17.01 -0.38 24.05
N PRO A 507 17.49 -1.08 25.11
CA PRO A 507 16.61 -1.62 26.14
C PRO A 507 15.72 -0.53 26.72
N SER A 508 14.41 -0.66 26.53
CA SER A 508 13.43 0.24 27.13
C SER A 508 13.31 -0.13 28.61
N PRO A 509 13.57 0.80 29.56
CA PRO A 509 13.71 0.44 30.97
C PRO A 509 12.41 -0.07 31.57
N ILE A 510 12.49 -1.11 32.38
CA ILE A 510 11.36 -1.64 33.13
C ILE A 510 10.93 -0.59 34.17
N PRO A 511 9.63 -0.29 34.33
CA PRO A 511 9.17 0.67 35.34
C PRO A 511 9.56 0.23 36.76
N GLY A 512 10.57 0.89 37.34
CA GLY A 512 11.05 0.65 38.70
C GLY A 512 12.46 0.07 38.83
N GLU A 513 13.11 -0.35 37.73
CA GLU A 513 14.52 -0.77 37.77
C GLU A 513 15.46 0.38 37.38
N PRO A 514 16.65 0.50 38.00
CA PRO A 514 17.64 1.50 37.61
C PRO A 514 18.19 1.20 36.21
N THR A 515 18.35 2.24 35.39
CA THR A 515 18.89 2.11 34.03
C THR A 515 20.33 1.63 34.03
N VAL A 516 20.53 0.32 33.80
CA VAL A 516 21.84 -0.24 33.47
C VAL A 516 22.20 0.22 32.06
N TYR A 517 22.89 1.36 31.98
CA TYR A 517 23.57 1.80 30.77
C TYR A 517 24.70 0.81 30.47
N LEU A 518 24.40 -0.23 29.68
CA LEU A 518 25.43 -0.95 28.93
C LEU A 518 26.19 0.10 28.10
N PRO A 519 27.52 0.22 28.24
CA PRO A 519 28.27 1.24 27.52
C PRO A 519 28.20 0.94 26.03
N THR A 520 27.67 1.89 25.26
CA THR A 520 27.75 1.87 23.79
C THR A 520 29.21 1.65 23.40
N PRO A 521 29.53 0.75 22.45
CA PRO A 521 30.88 0.65 21.92
C PRO A 521 31.25 2.00 21.28
N SER A 522 32.06 2.78 21.98
CA SER A 522 32.48 4.11 21.53
C SER A 522 33.33 3.95 20.28
N ALA A 523 32.76 4.33 19.13
CA ALA A 523 33.50 4.53 17.89
C ALA A 523 34.37 5.79 18.04
N THR A 524 35.45 5.67 18.81
CA THR A 524 36.39 6.75 19.10
C THR A 524 37.15 7.09 17.82
N ILE A 525 36.63 8.07 17.08
CA ILE A 525 37.35 8.73 16.00
C ILE A 525 38.50 9.52 16.65
N SER A 526 39.68 8.90 16.71
CA SER A 526 40.89 9.53 17.21
C SER A 526 41.22 10.79 16.39
N PRO A 527 41.30 11.99 16.99
CA PRO A 527 41.73 13.17 16.28
C PRO A 527 43.21 13.06 15.91
N SER A 528 43.54 13.23 14.63
CA SER A 528 44.93 13.35 14.20
C SER A 528 45.52 14.66 14.71
N VAL A 529 46.63 14.60 15.43
CA VAL A 529 47.35 15.76 15.97
C VAL A 529 48.77 15.77 15.40
N SER A 530 49.17 16.91 14.84
CA SER A 530 50.47 17.09 14.19
C SER A 530 51.62 17.15 15.20
N PRO A 531 52.78 16.51 14.95
CA PRO A 531 53.92 16.53 15.87
C PRO A 531 54.81 17.77 15.70
N GLN A 532 55.32 18.29 16.83
CA GLN A 532 56.51 19.14 16.89
C GLN A 532 57.36 18.76 18.12
N PRO A 533 58.66 19.13 18.18
CA PRO A 533 59.67 18.13 18.49
C PRO A 533 60.38 18.31 19.84
N THR A 534 61.01 17.23 20.28
CA THR A 534 62.13 17.24 21.25
C THR A 534 63.34 16.54 20.64
N SER A 535 64.52 17.07 20.92
CA SER A 535 65.80 16.69 20.31
C SER A 535 66.48 15.49 20.98
N GLU A 536 67.10 14.63 20.18
CA GLU A 536 68.53 14.26 20.35
C GLU A 536 69.06 13.63 19.05
N SER A 537 70.40 13.58 18.87
CA SER A 537 71.00 13.53 17.52
C SER A 537 72.31 12.73 17.39
N THR A 538 72.27 11.66 16.57
CA THR A 538 73.42 10.98 15.89
C THR A 538 72.85 9.97 14.87
N SER A 539 73.45 9.68 13.70
CA SER A 539 74.53 10.35 12.95
C SER A 539 74.68 9.77 11.52
N GLU A 540 74.47 10.61 10.49
CA GLU A 540 75.05 10.56 9.12
C GLU A 540 74.75 9.38 8.14
N PRO A 541 74.95 9.56 6.80
CA PRO A 541 73.95 9.10 5.81
C PRO A 541 74.46 8.31 4.58
N THR A 542 73.53 7.84 3.73
CA THR A 542 73.69 7.60 2.27
C THR A 542 72.30 7.58 1.57
N PRO A 543 72.16 7.57 0.23
CA PRO A 543 71.28 8.55 -0.44
C PRO A 543 69.89 8.09 -0.93
N GLN A 544 69.10 9.10 -1.31
CA GLN A 544 67.69 9.07 -1.71
C GLN A 544 67.47 8.96 -3.24
N PRO A 545 66.45 8.22 -3.72
CA PRO A 545 65.84 8.39 -5.05
C PRO A 545 64.60 9.31 -5.03
N THR A 546 64.34 10.00 -6.15
CA THR A 546 63.30 11.05 -6.25
C THR A 546 62.00 10.56 -6.90
N PRO A 547 60.80 10.90 -6.36
CA PRO A 547 59.53 10.78 -7.07
C PRO A 547 59.13 12.10 -7.78
N GLN A 548 58.70 12.02 -9.04
CA GLN A 548 58.21 13.13 -9.86
C GLN A 548 56.66 13.20 -9.82
N PRO A 549 56.02 14.39 -9.81
CA PRO A 549 54.57 14.50 -9.56
C PRO A 549 53.69 14.12 -10.75
N THR A 550 52.47 13.65 -10.46
CA THR A 550 51.40 13.37 -11.42
C THR A 550 50.32 14.47 -11.36
N PRO A 551 49.83 15.01 -12.49
CA PRO A 551 48.85 16.09 -12.50
C PRO A 551 47.38 15.64 -12.27
N GLN A 552 46.56 16.62 -11.93
CA GLN A 552 45.13 16.54 -11.57
C GLN A 552 44.20 16.37 -12.78
N PRO A 553 43.04 15.69 -12.65
CA PRO A 553 42.04 15.58 -13.71
C PRO A 553 41.08 16.79 -13.78
N THR A 554 40.58 17.08 -14.97
CA THR A 554 39.51 18.06 -15.29
C THR A 554 38.55 17.49 -16.35
N SER A 555 37.45 18.19 -16.65
CA SER A 555 36.18 17.61 -17.10
C SER A 555 35.64 18.12 -18.45
N GLU A 556 34.84 17.26 -19.12
CA GLU A 556 33.88 17.57 -20.21
C GLU A 556 34.45 18.03 -21.58
N PRO A 557 33.65 18.07 -22.68
CA PRO A 557 32.84 16.97 -23.24
C PRO A 557 32.98 16.87 -24.79
N THR A 558 32.33 15.90 -25.45
CA THR A 558 32.12 15.93 -26.93
C THR A 558 30.95 15.04 -27.40
N SER A 559 30.45 15.27 -28.63
CA SER A 559 29.23 14.67 -29.22
C SER A 559 29.47 13.92 -30.55
N GLU A 560 28.44 13.20 -30.99
CA GLU A 560 28.20 12.47 -32.27
C GLU A 560 28.49 13.28 -33.58
N PRO A 561 28.52 12.71 -34.84
CA PRO A 561 27.74 11.53 -35.33
C PRO A 561 28.27 10.60 -36.49
N THR A 562 27.52 9.50 -36.77
CA THR A 562 27.33 8.76 -38.08
C THR A 562 28.55 8.04 -38.75
N SER A 563 28.43 7.01 -39.64
CA SER A 563 27.31 6.17 -40.17
C SER A 563 27.81 4.80 -40.78
N GLU A 564 26.86 3.92 -41.17
CA GLU A 564 26.92 2.59 -41.86
C GLU A 564 27.78 2.46 -43.17
N PRO A 565 28.01 1.28 -43.84
CA PRO A 565 27.14 0.06 -43.95
C PRO A 565 27.74 -1.37 -44.25
N THR A 566 26.84 -2.35 -44.49
CA THR A 566 26.97 -3.68 -45.17
C THR A 566 27.72 -4.84 -44.44
N SER A 567 27.38 -6.15 -44.58
CA SER A 567 26.27 -6.93 -45.20
C SER A 567 26.15 -8.31 -44.47
N LYS A 568 25.51 -9.44 -44.86
CA LYS A 568 24.94 -10.01 -46.12
C LYS A 568 23.91 -11.16 -45.76
N PRO A 569 23.03 -11.67 -46.66
CA PRO A 569 21.77 -12.35 -46.23
C PRO A 569 21.47 -13.77 -46.80
N THR A 570 20.20 -14.21 -46.62
CA THR A 570 19.40 -15.28 -47.31
C THR A 570 19.61 -16.76 -46.90
N PRO A 571 18.61 -17.68 -47.08
CA PRO A 571 17.32 -17.54 -47.80
C PRO A 571 16.00 -17.88 -47.03
N GLN A 572 14.89 -17.73 -47.76
CA GLN A 572 13.47 -17.91 -47.40
C GLN A 572 13.01 -19.40 -47.52
N PRO A 573 11.74 -19.76 -47.20
CA PRO A 573 10.72 -19.77 -48.27
C PRO A 573 9.27 -19.39 -47.86
N THR A 574 8.46 -18.94 -48.84
CA THR A 574 7.00 -18.77 -48.75
C THR A 574 6.40 -18.76 -50.17
N PRO A 575 5.24 -19.39 -50.41
CA PRO A 575 4.12 -18.68 -51.07
C PRO A 575 2.75 -19.02 -50.41
N GLN A 576 1.74 -18.14 -50.27
CA GLN A 576 1.05 -17.20 -51.19
C GLN A 576 -0.07 -17.87 -52.02
N PRO A 577 -1.29 -17.29 -52.07
CA PRO A 577 -1.78 -16.44 -53.19
C PRO A 577 -2.28 -15.04 -52.71
N THR A 578 -1.91 -13.87 -53.30
CA THR A 578 -2.47 -13.13 -54.49
C THR A 578 -3.91 -12.62 -54.27
N SER A 579 -4.19 -11.31 -54.12
CA SER A 579 -4.17 -10.16 -55.09
C SER A 579 -5.41 -10.15 -56.02
N GLU A 580 -5.99 -9.01 -56.47
CA GLU A 580 -5.40 -7.76 -56.99
C GLU A 580 -6.16 -6.45 -56.60
N PRO A 581 -5.55 -5.25 -56.82
CA PRO A 581 -6.19 -3.92 -56.72
C PRO A 581 -6.48 -3.27 -58.11
N THR A 582 -6.87 -1.99 -58.16
CA THR A 582 -6.93 -1.18 -59.40
C THR A 582 -6.62 0.31 -59.12
N SER A 583 -6.35 1.13 -60.14
CA SER A 583 -5.51 2.34 -60.08
C SER A 583 -6.19 3.68 -60.45
N GLU A 584 -5.77 4.76 -59.78
CA GLU A 584 -5.36 6.13 -60.27
C GLU A 584 -5.99 6.82 -61.52
N PRO A 585 -5.89 8.17 -61.68
CA PRO A 585 -5.85 9.27 -60.68
C PRO A 585 -6.61 10.59 -61.07
N THR A 586 -6.68 11.55 -60.14
CA THR A 586 -6.77 13.04 -60.29
C THR A 586 -7.89 13.73 -61.11
N SER A 587 -8.62 14.66 -60.47
CA SER A 587 -8.60 16.12 -60.79
C SER A 587 -9.47 16.99 -59.85
N GLU A 588 -9.01 18.22 -59.58
CA GLU A 588 -9.68 19.36 -58.91
C GLU A 588 -9.40 20.64 -59.75
N PRO A 589 -10.00 21.83 -59.50
CA PRO A 589 -11.01 22.24 -58.50
C PRO A 589 -12.36 22.62 -59.21
N THR A 590 -13.23 23.61 -58.92
CA THR A 590 -13.26 24.83 -58.05
C THR A 590 -14.71 25.33 -57.85
N SER A 591 -14.95 26.22 -56.86
CA SER A 591 -16.00 27.29 -56.78
C SER A 591 -17.44 27.01 -57.27
N GLU A 592 -18.51 27.19 -56.50
CA GLU A 592 -18.87 28.38 -55.69
C GLU A 592 -19.72 28.05 -54.42
N PRO A 593 -19.88 29.00 -53.47
CA PRO A 593 -20.62 28.80 -52.21
C PRO A 593 -22.11 29.20 -52.27
N THR A 594 -22.93 28.59 -51.39
CA THR A 594 -24.31 29.02 -51.09
C THR A 594 -24.60 28.82 -49.57
N PRO A 595 -25.57 29.54 -48.96
CA PRO A 595 -25.15 30.46 -47.89
C PRO A 595 -25.39 30.01 -46.45
N GLN A 596 -24.60 30.63 -45.56
CA GLN A 596 -24.77 30.68 -44.12
C GLN A 596 -26.19 31.12 -43.69
N PRO A 597 -26.84 30.43 -42.72
CA PRO A 597 -28.07 30.92 -42.09
C PRO A 597 -27.85 32.21 -41.29
N ALA A 598 -28.80 33.15 -41.40
CA ALA A 598 -28.80 34.39 -40.63
C ALA A 598 -29.02 34.13 -39.12
N PRO A 599 -28.50 35.01 -38.22
CA PRO A 599 -28.65 34.84 -36.77
C PRO A 599 -30.12 34.96 -36.31
N PRO A 600 -30.50 34.28 -35.20
CA PRO A 600 -31.86 34.36 -34.67
C PRO A 600 -32.19 35.77 -34.17
N GLN A 601 -33.37 36.28 -34.52
CA GLN A 601 -33.92 37.49 -33.91
C GLN A 601 -34.34 37.25 -32.45
N PRO A 602 -34.42 38.31 -31.61
CA PRO A 602 -34.80 38.18 -30.21
C PRO A 602 -36.21 37.64 -30.01
N ALA A 603 -36.40 36.85 -28.96
CA ALA A 603 -37.72 36.46 -28.48
C ALA A 603 -38.53 37.69 -28.00
N PRO A 604 -39.87 37.68 -28.09
CA PRO A 604 -40.71 38.73 -27.52
C PRO A 604 -40.52 38.80 -25.98
N PRO A 605 -40.62 40.00 -25.38
CA PRO A 605 -40.40 40.15 -23.94
C PRO A 605 -41.46 39.41 -23.13
N GLN A 606 -41.02 38.48 -22.27
CA GLN A 606 -41.91 37.94 -21.23
C GLN A 606 -42.30 39.04 -20.24
N PRO A 607 -43.51 38.99 -19.64
CA PRO A 607 -43.90 39.91 -18.58
C PRO A 607 -42.92 39.84 -17.39
N ALA A 608 -42.67 40.99 -16.75
CA ALA A 608 -41.86 41.05 -15.55
C ALA A 608 -42.47 40.20 -14.42
N PRO A 609 -41.67 39.50 -13.61
CA PRO A 609 -42.18 38.74 -12.48
C PRO A 609 -42.81 39.69 -11.45
N GLN A 610 -44.05 39.41 -11.04
CA GLN A 610 -44.66 40.10 -9.90
C GLN A 610 -43.86 39.81 -8.62
N PRO A 611 -43.77 40.76 -7.67
CA PRO A 611 -43.19 40.50 -6.36
C PRO A 611 -43.94 39.37 -5.64
N ALA A 612 -43.20 38.40 -5.08
CA ALA A 612 -43.78 37.40 -4.20
C ALA A 612 -44.34 38.07 -2.92
N PRO A 613 -45.47 37.60 -2.37
CA PRO A 613 -46.07 38.20 -1.19
C PRO A 613 -45.18 38.02 0.06
N GLN A 614 -45.17 39.04 0.94
CA GLN A 614 -44.44 38.97 2.21
C GLN A 614 -44.94 37.82 3.08
N PRO A 615 -44.04 37.03 3.71
CA PRO A 615 -44.40 36.19 4.84
C PRO A 615 -44.87 37.05 6.03
N ALA A 616 -45.92 36.60 6.72
CA ALA A 616 -46.34 37.19 7.98
C ALA A 616 -45.27 36.95 9.08
N PRO A 617 -45.14 37.86 10.07
CA PRO A 617 -44.09 37.75 11.08
C PRO A 617 -44.32 36.57 12.04
N GLN A 618 -43.35 35.65 12.12
CA GLN A 618 -43.25 34.71 13.24
C GLN A 618 -42.66 35.38 14.49
N PRO A 619 -42.99 34.90 15.71
CA PRO A 619 -42.57 35.51 16.96
C PRO A 619 -41.09 35.33 17.26
N ALA A 620 -40.53 36.25 18.05
CA ALA A 620 -39.11 36.26 18.41
C ALA A 620 -38.70 35.09 19.33
N PRO A 621 -37.46 34.58 19.22
CA PRO A 621 -36.91 33.61 20.16
C PRO A 621 -36.64 34.24 21.55
N PRO A 622 -36.59 33.44 22.63
CA PRO A 622 -36.37 33.95 23.99
C PRO A 622 -34.94 34.48 24.21
N GLN A 623 -34.80 35.42 25.15
CA GLN A 623 -33.51 36.00 25.51
C GLN A 623 -32.56 35.00 26.19
N PRO A 624 -31.22 35.18 26.08
CA PRO A 624 -30.24 34.37 26.82
C PRO A 624 -30.31 34.58 28.34
N ALA A 625 -29.92 33.55 29.08
CA ALA A 625 -29.67 33.64 30.52
C ALA A 625 -28.41 34.48 30.83
N PRO A 626 -28.29 35.09 32.02
CA PRO A 626 -27.08 35.81 32.44
C PRO A 626 -25.87 34.86 32.58
N PRO A 627 -24.63 35.36 32.37
CA PRO A 627 -23.44 34.53 32.32
C PRO A 627 -23.04 33.96 33.69
N GLN A 628 -22.64 32.70 33.71
CA GLN A 628 -21.88 32.10 34.82
C GLN A 628 -20.38 32.48 34.71
N PRO A 629 -19.63 32.53 35.82
CA PRO A 629 -18.22 32.90 35.81
C PRO A 629 -17.35 31.86 35.11
N VAL A 630 -16.44 32.32 34.24
CA VAL A 630 -15.49 31.49 33.48
C VAL A 630 -14.22 31.28 34.31
N PRO A 631 -13.67 30.05 34.40
CA PRO A 631 -12.38 29.79 35.05
C PRO A 631 -11.22 30.44 34.27
N PRO A 632 -10.11 30.82 34.93
CA PRO A 632 -9.03 31.59 34.30
C PRO A 632 -8.34 30.81 33.17
N GLN A 633 -8.19 31.45 32.01
CA GLN A 633 -7.35 30.97 30.91
C GLN A 633 -5.85 31.26 31.17
N PRO A 634 -4.93 30.52 30.54
CA PRO A 634 -3.49 30.77 30.65
C PRO A 634 -3.06 32.14 30.10
N VAL A 635 -2.01 32.71 30.68
CA VAL A 635 -1.36 33.94 30.20
C VAL A 635 -0.62 33.64 28.87
N PRO A 636 -0.73 34.49 27.82
CA PRO A 636 0.00 34.29 26.58
C PRO A 636 1.53 34.44 26.76
N PRO A 637 2.35 33.72 25.98
CA PRO A 637 3.80 33.88 26.03
C PRO A 637 4.24 35.28 25.55
N GLN A 638 5.26 35.85 26.19
CA GLN A 638 5.83 37.13 25.78
C GLN A 638 6.63 37.00 24.47
N PRO A 639 6.80 38.11 23.70
CA PRO A 639 7.60 38.08 22.47
C PRO A 639 9.07 37.77 22.75
N MET A 640 9.66 36.85 21.99
CA MET A 640 11.12 36.71 21.93
C MET A 640 11.75 37.94 21.24
N PRO A 641 12.97 38.35 21.63
CA PRO A 641 13.68 39.44 20.95
C PRO A 641 13.99 39.06 19.50
N SER A 642 13.71 39.98 18.57
CA SER A 642 13.89 39.78 17.14
C SER A 642 15.38 39.67 16.74
N ARG A 643 15.76 38.56 16.11
CA ARG A 643 17.05 38.41 15.43
C ARG A 643 17.14 39.39 14.24
N PRO A 644 18.28 40.08 14.01
CA PRO A 644 18.44 40.96 12.85
C PRO A 644 18.25 40.23 11.51
N ALA A 645 17.67 40.93 10.54
CA ALA A 645 17.53 40.43 9.18
C ALA A 645 18.90 40.40 8.44
N PRO A 646 19.11 39.47 7.48
CA PRO A 646 20.24 39.54 6.57
C PRO A 646 20.14 40.80 5.67
N PRO A 647 21.27 41.36 5.21
CA PRO A 647 21.26 42.54 4.35
C PRO A 647 20.61 42.24 3.00
N LYS A 648 19.80 43.20 2.52
CA LYS A 648 19.19 43.18 1.19
C LYS A 648 20.28 43.36 0.12
N PRO A 649 20.30 42.57 -0.98
CA PRO A 649 21.29 42.76 -2.04
C PRO A 649 21.06 44.09 -2.78
N THR A 650 22.15 44.84 -2.94
CA THR A 650 22.23 46.06 -3.77
C THR A 650 22.43 45.67 -5.23
N PRO A 651 21.76 46.30 -6.22
CA PRO A 651 22.00 46.01 -7.63
C PRO A 651 23.40 46.46 -8.08
N GLN A 652 24.12 45.59 -8.80
CA GLN A 652 25.29 45.97 -9.60
C GLN A 652 24.87 46.41 -11.03
N PRO A 653 25.70 47.20 -11.72
CA PRO A 653 25.27 47.92 -12.92
C PRO A 653 25.25 47.03 -14.18
N THR A 654 24.27 47.30 -15.05
CA THR A 654 24.24 46.88 -16.45
C THR A 654 25.12 47.79 -17.31
N SER A 655 25.99 47.20 -18.15
CA SER A 655 26.71 47.92 -19.21
C SER A 655 26.36 47.31 -20.58
N GLU A 656 25.65 48.09 -21.39
CA GLU A 656 25.20 47.75 -22.76
C GLU A 656 26.23 48.21 -23.81
N PRO A 657 26.47 47.41 -24.87
CA PRO A 657 27.06 47.90 -26.12
C PRO A 657 26.06 47.88 -27.29
N ALA A 658 26.07 48.96 -28.09
CA ALA A 658 25.23 49.16 -29.28
C ALA A 658 25.81 48.46 -30.56
N PRO A 659 25.08 48.40 -31.70
CA PRO A 659 25.26 47.31 -32.69
C PRO A 659 26.02 47.66 -34.01
N GLN A 660 26.28 46.59 -34.77
CA GLN A 660 26.57 46.53 -36.24
C GLN A 660 27.95 47.03 -36.73
N PRO A 661 28.43 46.68 -37.96
CA PRO A 661 27.69 46.23 -39.17
C PRO A 661 28.10 44.86 -39.79
N THR A 662 27.59 44.61 -41.00
CA THR A 662 27.57 43.35 -41.78
C THR A 662 28.63 43.25 -42.90
N SER A 663 28.99 42.02 -43.31
CA SER A 663 29.50 41.73 -44.67
C SER A 663 29.29 40.25 -45.06
N GLU A 664 28.89 39.98 -46.30
CA GLU A 664 28.69 38.63 -46.88
C GLU A 664 29.97 38.08 -47.54
N SER A 665 30.05 36.76 -47.77
CA SER A 665 30.49 36.15 -49.05
C SER A 665 30.52 34.61 -49.02
N THR A 666 30.49 33.98 -50.20
CA THR A 666 30.39 32.52 -50.43
C THR A 666 31.38 32.04 -51.50
N SER A 667 32.03 30.88 -51.32
CA SER A 667 32.43 29.99 -52.44
C SER A 667 33.07 28.64 -52.02
N GLU A 668 32.83 27.62 -52.85
CA GLU A 668 33.47 26.29 -52.87
C GLU A 668 34.62 26.22 -53.94
N PRO A 669 35.19 25.06 -54.37
CA PRO A 669 35.93 24.01 -53.64
C PRO A 669 37.24 23.53 -54.37
N THR A 670 37.78 22.34 -54.00
CA THR A 670 38.63 21.39 -54.79
C THR A 670 40.12 21.70 -55.09
N PRO A 671 41.00 20.71 -55.50
CA PRO A 671 41.01 19.23 -55.27
C PRO A 671 42.41 18.57 -55.00
N ARG A 672 42.42 17.23 -54.76
CA ARG A 672 43.52 16.22 -55.01
C ARG A 672 44.76 16.21 -54.07
N PRO A 673 45.65 15.16 -54.09
CA PRO A 673 45.58 13.80 -54.66
C PRO A 673 45.95 12.63 -53.67
N PRO A 674 45.84 11.33 -54.07
CA PRO A 674 46.20 10.16 -53.25
C PRO A 674 47.45 9.36 -53.75
N PRO A 675 47.98 8.41 -52.94
CA PRO A 675 48.88 7.32 -53.39
C PRO A 675 48.26 5.89 -53.29
N GLN A 676 48.94 4.88 -53.85
CA GLN A 676 48.53 3.46 -53.96
C GLN A 676 49.35 2.49 -53.06
N PRO A 677 48.97 1.19 -52.92
CA PRO A 677 49.39 0.33 -51.80
C PRO A 677 50.45 -0.77 -52.09
N THR A 678 51.02 -1.31 -51.00
CA THR A 678 51.82 -2.55 -50.84
C THR A 678 51.70 -3.02 -49.37
N SER A 679 51.92 -4.28 -48.95
CA SER A 679 52.03 -5.58 -49.64
C SER A 679 51.84 -6.77 -48.66
N GLU A 680 51.55 -7.95 -49.19
CA GLU A 680 51.39 -9.27 -48.53
C GLU A 680 52.73 -10.06 -48.39
N PRO A 681 52.82 -11.31 -47.82
CA PRO A 681 51.87 -12.14 -47.05
C PRO A 681 52.50 -12.88 -45.81
N THR A 682 51.91 -14.01 -45.38
CA THR A 682 52.38 -15.14 -44.48
C THR A 682 52.21 -15.01 -42.95
N SER A 683 51.80 -16.05 -42.20
CA SER A 683 51.27 -17.41 -42.53
C SER A 683 50.64 -18.15 -41.32
N GLU A 684 49.55 -18.90 -41.55
CA GLU A 684 49.06 -20.16 -40.90
C GLU A 684 48.93 -20.28 -39.34
N PRO A 685 47.86 -20.93 -38.81
CA PRO A 685 47.80 -22.41 -38.68
C PRO A 685 46.42 -23.05 -38.96
N THR A 686 46.30 -24.38 -38.76
CA THR A 686 45.28 -25.23 -39.42
C THR A 686 44.43 -26.14 -38.51
N SER A 687 43.19 -26.39 -38.95
CA SER A 687 42.32 -27.59 -38.75
C SER A 687 41.78 -28.04 -37.36
N GLU A 688 40.44 -27.95 -37.27
CA GLU A 688 39.39 -28.83 -36.70
C GLU A 688 39.62 -30.38 -36.70
N PRO A 689 38.71 -31.27 -36.16
CA PRO A 689 37.26 -31.13 -35.79
C PRO A 689 36.89 -31.74 -34.38
N THR A 690 35.65 -32.06 -33.89
CA THR A 690 34.19 -32.04 -34.25
C THR A 690 33.37 -32.05 -32.89
N SER A 691 32.04 -32.23 -32.68
CA SER A 691 30.76 -32.43 -33.42
C SER A 691 29.51 -32.19 -32.49
N GLU A 692 28.30 -32.13 -33.08
CA GLU A 692 26.93 -32.05 -32.47
C GLU A 692 26.27 -33.45 -32.19
N PRO A 693 24.98 -33.65 -31.74
CA PRO A 693 23.79 -32.75 -31.71
C PRO A 693 22.74 -32.86 -30.54
N SER A 694 21.66 -32.05 -30.67
CA SER A 694 20.36 -32.06 -29.93
C SER A 694 19.32 -33.05 -30.58
N PRO A 695 18.05 -33.31 -30.13
CA PRO A 695 16.94 -32.33 -29.90
C PRO A 695 15.75 -32.77 -28.94
N GLN A 696 14.48 -32.39 -29.23
CA GLN A 696 13.19 -32.70 -28.53
C GLN A 696 12.05 -33.04 -29.54
N PRO A 697 10.68 -33.12 -29.31
CA PRO A 697 9.80 -32.55 -28.25
C PRO A 697 8.66 -33.46 -27.65
N THR A 698 7.40 -33.41 -28.14
CA THR A 698 6.12 -33.85 -27.50
C THR A 698 5.04 -34.24 -28.56
N PRO A 699 3.94 -35.03 -28.29
CA PRO A 699 2.71 -34.61 -27.54
C PRO A 699 1.87 -35.74 -26.83
N GLN A 700 0.59 -35.47 -26.46
CA GLN A 700 -0.35 -36.28 -25.61
C GLN A 700 -1.36 -37.19 -26.37
N PRO A 701 -2.14 -38.08 -25.69
CA PRO A 701 -3.56 -37.79 -25.33
C PRO A 701 -4.10 -38.43 -24.00
N VAL A 702 -5.41 -38.28 -23.68
CA VAL A 702 -6.12 -38.58 -22.38
C VAL A 702 -7.60 -39.00 -22.62
N PRO A 703 -8.23 -40.05 -22.01
CA PRO A 703 -9.08 -39.88 -20.77
C PRO A 703 -9.45 -41.12 -19.85
N GLN A 704 -9.52 -40.88 -18.51
CA GLN A 704 -10.48 -41.33 -17.43
C GLN A 704 -11.07 -42.80 -17.31
N PRO A 705 -11.65 -43.22 -16.14
CA PRO A 705 -11.19 -43.15 -14.72
C PRO A 705 -11.54 -44.39 -13.80
N ALA A 706 -11.15 -44.34 -12.50
CA ALA A 706 -11.65 -45.11 -11.32
C ALA A 706 -11.23 -46.60 -11.16
N PRO A 707 -11.28 -47.23 -9.94
CA PRO A 707 -11.78 -46.76 -8.63
C PRO A 707 -10.73 -46.69 -7.49
N GLN A 708 -11.15 -46.27 -6.27
CA GLN A 708 -10.32 -46.17 -5.06
C GLN A 708 -10.23 -47.48 -4.25
N PRO A 709 -9.10 -47.73 -3.54
CA PRO A 709 -9.04 -48.63 -2.38
C PRO A 709 -9.73 -48.03 -1.13
N ALA A 710 -10.19 -48.89 -0.22
CA ALA A 710 -10.98 -48.48 0.96
C ALA A 710 -10.13 -47.95 2.15
N PRO A 711 -10.70 -47.10 3.03
CA PRO A 711 -10.04 -46.63 4.25
C PRO A 711 -9.87 -47.74 5.31
N PRO A 712 -8.93 -47.57 6.27
CA PRO A 712 -8.67 -48.57 7.33
C PRO A 712 -9.83 -48.73 8.31
N LYS A 713 -9.92 -49.92 8.94
CA LYS A 713 -10.96 -50.25 9.93
C LYS A 713 -10.87 -49.37 11.20
N PRO A 714 -12.01 -48.93 11.77
CA PRO A 714 -12.03 -48.22 13.04
C PRO A 714 -11.72 -49.13 14.23
N ALA A 715 -11.15 -48.55 15.28
CA ALA A 715 -10.92 -49.18 16.58
C ALA A 715 -12.26 -49.50 17.32
N PRO A 716 -12.28 -50.48 18.23
CA PRO A 716 -13.49 -50.84 18.97
C PRO A 716 -14.03 -49.69 19.84
N LYS A 717 -15.35 -49.54 19.83
CA LYS A 717 -16.09 -48.42 20.43
C LYS A 717 -16.23 -48.58 21.96
N PRO A 718 -16.06 -47.52 22.77
CA PRO A 718 -16.35 -47.56 24.20
C PRO A 718 -17.81 -47.93 24.51
N THR A 719 -18.02 -48.70 25.58
CA THR A 719 -19.34 -49.17 26.02
C THR A 719 -20.21 -48.01 26.54
N PRO A 720 -21.52 -47.94 26.21
CA PRO A 720 -22.37 -46.85 26.68
C PRO A 720 -22.66 -46.91 28.19
N PRO A 721 -22.85 -45.76 28.86
CA PRO A 721 -23.43 -45.72 30.20
C PRO A 721 -24.89 -46.22 30.18
N LYS A 722 -25.30 -46.87 31.27
CA LYS A 722 -26.60 -47.56 31.41
C LYS A 722 -27.76 -46.55 31.39
N PRO A 723 -28.85 -46.78 30.63
CA PRO A 723 -29.94 -45.80 30.49
C PRO A 723 -30.75 -45.61 31.78
N ALA A 724 -31.21 -44.38 32.01
CA ALA A 724 -32.19 -44.05 33.04
C ALA A 724 -33.58 -44.65 32.72
N PRO A 725 -34.42 -44.96 33.73
CA PRO A 725 -35.73 -45.57 33.53
C PRO A 725 -36.72 -44.64 32.80
N LYS A 726 -37.61 -45.23 32.01
CA LYS A 726 -38.65 -44.53 31.24
C LYS A 726 -39.76 -43.93 32.12
N PRO A 727 -40.44 -42.85 31.68
CA PRO A 727 -41.59 -42.26 32.39
C PRO A 727 -42.88 -43.07 32.19
N THR A 728 -43.81 -42.92 33.14
CA THR A 728 -45.18 -43.47 33.11
C THR A 728 -46.16 -42.64 32.28
N PRO A 729 -47.26 -43.24 31.76
CA PRO A 729 -48.20 -42.58 30.84
C PRO A 729 -49.29 -41.72 31.53
N PRO A 730 -49.94 -40.76 30.83
CA PRO A 730 -50.90 -39.82 31.41
C PRO A 730 -52.39 -40.12 31.15
N LYS A 731 -53.26 -39.88 32.15
CA LYS A 731 -54.73 -39.62 32.06
C LYS A 731 -55.33 -39.44 33.47
N PRO A 732 -56.58 -38.93 33.63
CA PRO A 732 -57.26 -37.83 32.94
C PRO A 732 -57.73 -36.72 33.93
N ALA A 733 -58.21 -35.58 33.43
CA ALA A 733 -58.81 -34.51 34.26
C ALA A 733 -60.35 -34.49 34.20
N PRO A 734 -61.06 -34.16 35.31
CA PRO A 734 -62.48 -33.79 35.23
C PRO A 734 -62.92 -32.56 36.06
N LYS A 735 -63.30 -31.48 35.33
CA LYS A 735 -64.35 -30.48 35.66
C LYS A 735 -64.17 -29.48 36.85
N PRO A 736 -64.95 -28.37 36.91
CA PRO A 736 -64.44 -27.08 37.46
C PRO A 736 -65.34 -26.30 38.45
N ALA A 737 -64.77 -25.20 38.99
CA ALA A 737 -65.43 -23.99 39.52
C ALA A 737 -66.17 -24.14 40.89
N PRO A 738 -66.62 -23.04 41.58
CA PRO A 738 -66.59 -21.62 41.18
C PRO A 738 -66.18 -20.56 42.25
N SER A 739 -65.77 -19.37 41.75
CA SER A 739 -65.92 -18.04 42.42
C SER A 739 -65.03 -17.74 43.66
N LYS A 740 -64.87 -16.49 44.16
CA LYS A 740 -65.48 -15.18 43.79
C LYS A 740 -64.58 -13.99 44.24
N SER A 741 -64.79 -12.82 43.61
CA SER A 741 -64.66 -11.44 44.13
C SER A 741 -63.35 -10.89 44.78
N SER A 742 -62.97 -9.70 44.30
CA SER A 742 -62.45 -8.51 45.06
C SER A 742 -61.12 -8.58 45.85
N SER A 743 -60.29 -7.51 45.89
CA SER A 743 -60.30 -6.24 45.14
C SER A 743 -58.96 -5.49 45.22
N LYS A 744 -58.76 -4.55 44.28
CA LYS A 744 -57.86 -3.36 44.40
C LYS A 744 -58.29 -2.47 45.60
N PRO A 745 -57.58 -1.37 45.97
CA PRO A 745 -56.30 -0.82 45.44
C PRO A 745 -55.28 -0.26 46.47
N THR A 746 -54.12 0.21 45.99
CA THR A 746 -53.31 1.35 46.54
C THR A 746 -52.71 1.22 47.97
N SER A 747 -51.76 2.05 48.46
CA SER A 747 -51.17 3.32 47.98
C SER A 747 -49.69 3.51 48.41
N THR A 748 -48.86 4.09 47.52
CA THR A 748 -47.79 5.12 47.74
C THR A 748 -46.77 5.08 48.91
N SER A 749 -45.72 5.91 48.77
CA SER A 749 -44.74 6.37 49.80
C SER A 749 -43.79 5.30 50.36
N SER A 750 -42.45 5.41 50.29
CA SER A 750 -41.52 6.48 50.72
C SER A 750 -41.43 6.62 52.25
N SER A 751 -40.26 6.64 52.91
CA SER A 751 -38.88 6.66 52.40
C SER A 751 -37.85 6.49 53.54
N PHE A 752 -36.57 6.42 53.16
CA PHE A 752 -35.38 6.88 53.93
C PHE A 752 -34.89 6.18 55.22
N ILE A 753 -33.61 5.75 55.11
CA ILE A 753 -32.47 6.09 56.00
C ILE A 753 -32.21 5.30 57.30
N SER A 754 -30.93 4.90 57.41
CA SER A 754 -30.18 4.53 58.63
C SER A 754 -30.57 3.19 59.28
N SER A 755 -29.67 2.21 59.43
CA SER A 755 -28.55 2.12 60.41
C SER A 755 -29.01 1.41 61.70
N SER A 756 -28.20 0.58 62.39
CA SER A 756 -26.90 -0.01 62.04
C SER A 756 -26.46 -1.08 63.06
N THR A 757 -25.39 -1.81 62.73
CA THR A 757 -24.42 -2.46 63.65
C THR A 757 -24.82 -3.65 64.56
N LYS A 758 -23.93 -4.66 64.51
CA LYS A 758 -23.66 -5.71 65.55
C LYS A 758 -24.78 -6.76 65.70
N THR A 759 -24.52 -8.02 66.08
CA THR A 759 -23.35 -8.69 66.70
C THR A 759 -23.23 -10.10 66.07
N LYS A 760 -22.17 -10.49 65.33
CA LYS A 760 -20.83 -10.97 65.74
C LYS A 760 -20.82 -12.35 66.44
N THR A 761 -19.84 -13.22 66.07
CA THR A 761 -19.39 -14.47 66.77
C THR A 761 -20.40 -15.65 66.78
N THR A 762 -20.06 -16.96 66.77
CA THR A 762 -18.81 -17.79 66.82
C THR A 762 -19.12 -19.11 66.07
N THR A 763 -18.43 -19.51 64.98
CA THR A 763 -17.24 -20.41 64.89
C THR A 763 -17.47 -21.90 65.24
N GLN A 764 -16.76 -22.76 64.49
CA GLN A 764 -16.75 -24.24 64.50
C GLN A 764 -17.96 -24.89 63.78
N LYS A 765 -17.76 -25.97 63.01
CA LYS A 765 -16.57 -26.84 62.87
C LYS A 765 -16.26 -27.15 61.41
#